data_AF-A0A0V0ZX38-F1
#
_entry.id   AF-A0A0V0ZX38-F1
#
_cell.length_a   1.000
_cell.length_b   1.000
_cell.length_c   1.000
_cell.angle_alpha   90.00
_cell.angle_beta   90.00
_cell.angle_gamma   90.00
#
_symmetry.space_group_name_H-M   'P 1'
#
loop_
_entity.id
_entity.type
_entity.pdbx_description
1 polymer ?
#
loop_
_entity_poly.entity_id
_entity_poly.type
_entity_poly.pdbx_seq_one_letter_code
_entity_poly.pdbx_strand_id
1 'polypeptide(L)'
;MQAAGTAIATLLLMSLKSFGLQPTQTTRWCVVDSPANRQLCSEMVDDLAKAIKSGGKIECVFGKHRVDCMRQVEAGLADCINLQAEEIYAAGRYLELRPTLAERWLGDEFAERSFAVVRRRSTGHVPSVHRWLKRLENKRLCLPALAEPNIHYQALANVLLPLGVVRRERIHCQSTAQTLADFFGPSCMPGQWTRPNGQSERFTADHIQCALCHDDCSKEDQHAGEDGSLRCLTERDADIAFTSRPALLRWITSNSSNSTSPTTIDGRRRFQLLCLHGQLADLESTSCAWFARKTNAIVTAPVDNNNNNPTTVKTIVDIFNLFKKSKPNWFQRLLFTGDQVSELIRLQYHSTYERYLGKLFVRSFESPFPEQICPKWNMKFCVVGQEKMRKCVDMAIAWASVRLKPTIVCQLANHRQQCLARIRSAQSDATLVATPEAIQAQTFDNVVPVAMEVSADDSMASYVLAVVAKRKSNSAFKYRRQLFHNANVCFDNDQTKAIVMVSLELDGMVEMRQCQFHQAAEDFFFNTKSICTNTIVRRENSLCKLCRNFNSYNFFWKFHAADVSNSAAKSEADIAFLHLTVDQIQKLRHGSNFLNLLCPNGQRKPINDYSKCNWLETPNSVIVTSSVHQDSTSRRQITELFVHGQQYYAIKSNDKFSIFPTTNDPSSIFNKKTISLKAILPEEENEPNQFGAKVYGVRTYRVYQKLSICSAAPKHQLCILLFLCMHYLSNVKLFFQHT
;
A
#
# COMPACT_ATOMS: atom_id res chain seq x y z
N MET A 1 -42.23 -72.99 -14.12
CA MET A 1 -41.49 -73.46 -15.31
C MET A 1 -40.06 -72.92 -15.16
N GLN A 2 -39.18 -73.72 -14.52
CA GLN A 2 -38.00 -74.40 -15.12
C GLN A 2 -36.99 -73.39 -15.72
N ALA A 3 -35.68 -73.38 -15.42
CA ALA A 3 -34.75 -74.37 -14.84
C ALA A 3 -33.54 -73.61 -14.23
N ALA A 4 -33.04 -73.98 -13.05
CA ALA A 4 -31.85 -74.81 -12.79
C ALA A 4 -30.53 -74.32 -13.46
N GLY A 5 -29.56 -73.93 -12.64
CA GLY A 5 -28.18 -73.68 -13.09
C GLY A 5 -27.24 -73.18 -11.97
N THR A 6 -26.38 -74.09 -11.51
CA THR A 6 -25.04 -73.90 -10.92
C THR A 6 -24.86 -73.36 -9.50
N ALA A 7 -24.84 -74.32 -8.56
CA ALA A 7 -24.07 -74.26 -7.32
C ALA A 7 -22.56 -74.40 -7.61
N ILE A 8 -21.81 -73.29 -7.57
CA ILE A 8 -20.39 -73.23 -7.16
C ILE A 8 -20.20 -71.92 -6.41
N ALA A 9 -20.64 -71.90 -5.16
CA ALA A 9 -20.42 -70.80 -4.23
C ALA A 9 -19.95 -71.42 -2.92
N THR A 10 -18.63 -71.60 -2.76
CA THR A 10 -17.92 -71.71 -1.45
C THR A 10 -16.46 -72.13 -1.67
N LEU A 11 -15.58 -71.27 -2.23
CA LEU A 11 -14.11 -71.31 -1.98
C LEU A 11 -13.27 -70.25 -2.76
N LEU A 12 -13.72 -69.00 -2.86
CA LEU A 12 -12.86 -67.89 -3.35
C LEU A 12 -13.17 -66.57 -2.63
N LEU A 13 -13.37 -66.67 -1.31
CA LEU A 13 -13.65 -65.55 -0.40
C LEU A 13 -12.47 -65.25 0.52
N MET A 14 -11.22 -65.38 0.05
CA MET A 14 -10.05 -64.78 0.70
C MET A 14 -8.98 -64.42 -0.36
N SER A 15 -8.32 -63.29 -0.12
CA SER A 15 -7.14 -62.75 -0.83
C SER A 15 -7.35 -61.99 -2.13
N LEU A 16 -8.14 -60.91 -2.08
CA LEU A 16 -7.81 -59.68 -2.82
C LEU A 16 -8.01 -58.48 -1.88
N LYS A 17 -7.21 -58.43 -0.80
CA LYS A 17 -6.78 -57.12 -0.30
C LYS A 17 -5.91 -56.56 -1.42
N SER A 18 -6.52 -55.76 -2.31
CA SER A 18 -5.78 -54.82 -3.12
C SER A 18 -4.85 -54.09 -2.17
N PHE A 19 -3.54 -54.33 -2.29
CA PHE A 19 -2.54 -53.41 -1.79
C PHE A 19 -2.82 -52.08 -2.49
N GLY A 20 -3.63 -51.24 -1.86
CA GLY A 20 -3.73 -49.84 -2.21
C GLY A 20 -2.35 -49.26 -1.95
N LEU A 21 -1.52 -49.21 -2.99
CA LEU A 21 -0.40 -48.29 -3.05
C LEU A 21 -1.00 -46.91 -2.81
N GLN A 22 -0.81 -46.39 -1.59
CA GLN A 22 -1.08 -44.98 -1.32
C GLN A 22 -0.29 -44.18 -2.37
N PRO A 23 -0.93 -43.26 -3.11
CA PRO A 23 -0.19 -42.43 -4.05
C PRO A 23 0.96 -41.76 -3.29
N THR A 24 2.17 -41.84 -3.84
CA THR A 24 3.34 -41.17 -3.26
C THR A 24 3.10 -39.66 -3.28
N GLN A 25 2.58 -39.14 -2.18
CA GLN A 25 2.11 -37.77 -2.10
C GLN A 25 3.29 -36.82 -2.00
N THR A 26 3.49 -36.00 -3.03
CA THR A 26 4.51 -34.96 -3.07
C THR A 26 4.03 -33.74 -2.29
N THR A 27 4.86 -33.25 -1.36
CA THR A 27 4.65 -32.01 -0.62
C THR A 27 5.14 -30.82 -1.46
N ARG A 28 4.24 -29.89 -1.78
CA ARG A 28 4.53 -28.67 -2.52
C ARG A 28 4.89 -27.54 -1.56
N TRP A 29 6.17 -27.20 -1.49
CA TRP A 29 6.67 -26.14 -0.64
C TRP A 29 6.73 -24.82 -1.42
N CYS A 30 6.05 -23.77 -0.95
CA CYS A 30 6.11 -22.49 -1.64
C CYS A 30 7.38 -21.72 -1.31
N VAL A 31 8.08 -21.30 -2.36
CA VAL A 31 9.34 -20.56 -2.32
C VAL A 31 9.19 -19.28 -3.14
N VAL A 32 9.79 -18.18 -2.69
CA VAL A 32 9.83 -16.94 -3.48
C VAL A 32 10.66 -17.15 -4.75
N ASP A 33 10.14 -16.76 -5.90
CA ASP A 33 10.78 -16.94 -7.19
C ASP A 33 12.03 -16.06 -7.34
N SER A 34 13.18 -16.69 -7.44
CA SER A 34 14.43 -16.03 -7.83
C SER A 34 15.38 -17.06 -8.46
N PRO A 35 16.34 -16.65 -9.30
CA PRO A 35 17.34 -17.58 -9.85
C PRO A 35 18.08 -18.38 -8.76
N ALA A 36 18.43 -17.71 -7.65
CA ALA A 36 19.09 -18.35 -6.52
C ALA A 36 18.20 -19.42 -5.85
N ASN A 37 16.90 -19.13 -5.64
CA ASN A 37 15.99 -20.07 -5.01
C ASN A 37 15.63 -21.25 -5.92
N ARG A 38 15.57 -21.05 -7.24
CA ARG A 38 15.38 -22.13 -8.22
C ARG A 38 16.54 -23.12 -8.19
N GLN A 39 17.77 -22.59 -8.14
CA GLN A 39 18.98 -23.41 -8.03
C GLN A 39 18.99 -24.21 -6.72
N LEU A 40 18.76 -23.55 -5.58
CA LEU A 40 18.69 -24.21 -4.28
C LEU A 40 17.57 -25.26 -4.21
N CYS A 41 16.46 -25.03 -4.90
CA CYS A 41 15.37 -26.00 -4.98
C CYS A 41 15.81 -27.27 -5.73
N SER A 42 16.49 -27.11 -6.87
CA SER A 42 17.04 -28.25 -7.62
C SER A 42 18.00 -29.06 -6.76
N GLU A 43 18.93 -28.39 -6.09
CA GLU A 43 19.89 -29.03 -5.18
C GLU A 43 19.18 -29.79 -4.06
N MET A 44 18.17 -29.19 -3.44
CA MET A 44 17.37 -29.82 -2.39
C MET A 44 16.67 -31.09 -2.89
N VAL A 45 16.03 -31.04 -4.06
CA VAL A 45 15.32 -32.19 -4.64
C VAL A 45 16.31 -33.32 -4.95
N ASP A 46 17.48 -33.01 -5.51
CA ASP A 46 18.52 -33.98 -5.83
C ASP A 46 19.11 -34.65 -4.58
N ASP A 47 19.40 -33.85 -3.53
CA ASP A 47 19.90 -34.36 -2.25
C ASP A 47 18.88 -35.28 -1.58
N LEU A 48 17.60 -34.92 -1.63
CA LEU A 48 16.52 -35.72 -1.04
C LEU A 48 16.26 -37.00 -1.84
N ALA A 49 16.37 -36.97 -3.16
CA ALA A 49 16.24 -38.16 -4.00
C ALA A 49 17.33 -39.20 -3.69
N LYS A 50 18.54 -38.76 -3.34
CA LYS A 50 19.65 -39.64 -2.91
C LYS A 50 19.43 -40.19 -1.50
N ALA A 51 18.89 -39.38 -0.61
CA ALA A 51 18.75 -39.71 0.82
C ALA A 51 17.51 -40.56 1.15
N ILE A 52 16.40 -40.39 0.43
CA ILE A 52 15.10 -40.98 0.77
C ILE A 52 14.69 -42.03 -0.27
N LYS A 53 14.90 -43.32 0.03
CA LYS A 53 14.48 -44.45 -0.85
C LYS A 53 12.99 -44.82 -0.73
N SER A 54 12.34 -44.51 0.39
CA SER A 54 10.90 -44.74 0.63
C SER A 54 10.33 -43.76 1.67
N GLY A 55 10.04 -42.54 1.24
CA GLY A 55 9.50 -41.47 2.08
C GLY A 55 8.84 -40.36 1.23
N GLY A 56 8.23 -39.37 1.89
CA GLY A 56 7.50 -38.29 1.20
C GLY A 56 8.40 -37.48 0.28
N LYS A 57 7.92 -37.21 -0.94
CA LYS A 57 8.61 -36.35 -1.92
C LYS A 57 8.34 -34.89 -1.60
N ILE A 58 9.27 -34.00 -1.91
CA ILE A 58 9.06 -32.54 -1.84
C ILE A 58 9.35 -31.92 -3.21
N GLU A 59 8.59 -30.90 -3.58
CA GLU A 59 8.85 -30.07 -4.76
C GLU A 59 8.63 -28.60 -4.40
N CYS A 60 9.22 -27.68 -5.17
CA CYS A 60 8.99 -26.26 -4.96
C CYS A 60 7.91 -25.72 -5.89
N VAL A 61 7.02 -24.94 -5.31
CA VAL A 61 6.11 -24.05 -6.03
C VAL A 61 6.63 -22.63 -5.91
N PHE A 62 6.70 -21.89 -7.01
CA PHE A 62 7.31 -20.57 -7.03
C PHE A 62 6.27 -19.46 -6.97
N GLY A 63 6.33 -18.65 -5.92
CA GLY A 63 5.50 -17.47 -5.75
C GLY A 63 6.26 -16.18 -6.03
N LYS A 64 5.59 -15.18 -6.59
CA LYS A 64 6.21 -13.88 -6.93
C LYS A 64 6.76 -13.16 -5.71
N HIS A 65 6.13 -13.36 -4.56
CA HIS A 65 6.56 -12.81 -3.28
C HIS A 65 5.86 -13.58 -2.16
N ARG A 66 6.21 -13.30 -0.89
CA ARG A 66 5.68 -14.07 0.25
C ARG A 66 4.15 -14.05 0.34
N VAL A 67 3.49 -12.91 0.08
CA VAL A 67 2.01 -12.84 0.01
C VAL A 67 1.42 -13.73 -1.08
N ASP A 68 2.07 -13.83 -2.25
CA ASP A 68 1.61 -14.69 -3.34
C ASP A 68 1.78 -16.17 -2.94
N CYS A 69 2.86 -16.52 -2.25
CA CYS A 69 2.98 -17.86 -1.68
C CYS A 69 1.88 -18.17 -0.66
N MET A 70 1.53 -17.23 0.23
CA MET A 70 0.41 -17.43 1.15
C MET A 70 -0.90 -17.68 0.39
N ARG A 71 -1.16 -16.93 -0.69
CA ARG A 71 -2.31 -17.15 -1.59
C ARG A 71 -2.28 -18.52 -2.27
N GLN A 72 -1.12 -18.95 -2.73
CA GLN A 72 -0.98 -20.25 -3.37
C GLN A 72 -1.23 -21.38 -2.37
N VAL A 73 -0.85 -21.22 -1.10
CA VAL A 73 -1.19 -22.17 -0.04
C VAL A 73 -2.69 -22.15 0.25
N GLU A 74 -3.31 -20.97 0.36
CA GLU A 74 -4.76 -20.82 0.56
C GLU A 74 -5.58 -21.45 -0.57
N ALA A 75 -5.15 -21.26 -1.83
CA ALA A 75 -5.78 -21.83 -3.02
C ALA A 75 -5.46 -23.32 -3.25
N GLY A 76 -4.63 -23.96 -2.40
CA GLY A 76 -4.23 -25.35 -2.57
C GLY A 76 -3.28 -25.61 -3.75
N LEU A 77 -2.64 -24.57 -4.30
CA LEU A 77 -1.60 -24.68 -5.32
C LEU A 77 -0.24 -25.06 -4.72
N ALA A 78 0.01 -24.63 -3.48
CA ALA A 78 1.09 -25.11 -2.63
C ALA A 78 0.50 -25.71 -1.35
N ASP A 79 1.25 -26.56 -0.65
CA ASP A 79 0.79 -27.21 0.57
C ASP A 79 1.22 -26.43 1.82
N CYS A 80 2.40 -25.80 1.78
CA CYS A 80 2.94 -25.10 2.95
C CYS A 80 3.95 -24.00 2.60
N ILE A 81 4.19 -23.13 3.58
CA ILE A 81 5.25 -22.12 3.57
C ILE A 81 5.73 -21.86 5.02
N ASN A 82 7.02 -21.59 5.21
CA ASN A 82 7.55 -21.14 6.49
C ASN A 82 7.41 -19.61 6.64
N LEU A 83 6.68 -19.17 7.66
CA LEU A 83 6.34 -17.76 7.92
C LEU A 83 6.86 -17.29 9.27
N GLN A 84 7.24 -16.02 9.33
CA GLN A 84 7.57 -15.37 10.60
C GLN A 84 6.32 -14.89 11.34
N ALA A 85 6.44 -14.57 12.63
CA ALA A 85 5.30 -14.23 13.50
C ALA A 85 4.34 -13.17 12.92
N GLU A 86 4.88 -12.08 12.35
CA GLU A 86 4.15 -11.01 11.68
C GLU A 86 3.33 -11.51 10.48
N GLU A 87 3.91 -12.42 9.71
CA GLU A 87 3.29 -12.97 8.51
C GLU A 87 2.29 -14.06 8.85
N ILE A 88 2.52 -14.83 9.92
CA ILE A 88 1.54 -15.79 10.46
C ILE A 88 0.26 -15.04 10.88
N TYR A 89 0.40 -13.86 11.50
CA TYR A 89 -0.76 -13.01 11.80
C TYR A 89 -1.52 -12.63 10.53
N ALA A 90 -0.82 -12.10 9.52
CA ALA A 90 -1.46 -11.67 8.27
C ALA A 90 -2.10 -12.86 7.51
N ALA A 91 -1.38 -13.97 7.41
CA ALA A 91 -1.85 -15.20 6.78
C ALA A 91 -3.08 -15.79 7.48
N GLY A 92 -3.07 -15.87 8.80
CA GLY A 92 -4.21 -16.38 9.56
C GLY A 92 -5.42 -15.43 9.51
N ARG A 93 -5.19 -14.12 9.64
CA ARG A 93 -6.27 -13.12 9.70
C ARG A 93 -6.98 -12.91 8.36
N TYR A 94 -6.27 -12.99 7.24
CA TYR A 94 -6.80 -12.65 5.92
C TYR A 94 -7.03 -13.87 5.01
N LEU A 95 -6.36 -14.99 5.27
CA LEU A 95 -6.38 -16.19 4.42
C LEU A 95 -6.70 -17.46 5.22
N GLU A 96 -7.00 -17.33 6.52
CA GLU A 96 -7.36 -18.42 7.43
C GLU A 96 -6.31 -19.54 7.53
N LEU A 97 -5.07 -19.27 7.12
CA LEU A 97 -4.00 -20.26 7.17
C LEU A 97 -3.61 -20.59 8.62
N ARG A 98 -3.14 -21.82 8.85
CA ARG A 98 -2.88 -22.35 10.18
C ARG A 98 -1.42 -22.78 10.37
N PRO A 99 -0.76 -22.38 11.47
CA PRO A 99 0.56 -22.91 11.81
C PRO A 99 0.45 -24.37 12.27
N THR A 100 1.29 -25.25 11.72
CA THR A 100 1.28 -26.70 12.00
C THR A 100 2.57 -27.19 12.64
N LEU A 101 3.71 -26.60 12.29
CA LEU A 101 5.02 -26.90 12.87
C LEU A 101 5.69 -25.59 13.27
N ALA A 102 6.13 -25.46 14.51
CA ALA A 102 6.89 -24.31 14.97
C ALA A 102 8.38 -24.65 15.11
N GLU A 103 9.25 -23.71 14.79
CA GLU A 103 10.68 -23.87 14.98
C GLU A 103 11.09 -23.58 16.43
N ARG A 104 12.12 -24.26 16.94
CA ARG A 104 12.92 -23.77 18.08
C ARG A 104 14.22 -23.19 17.57
N TRP A 105 14.49 -21.95 17.94
CA TRP A 105 15.73 -21.26 17.63
C TRP A 105 16.58 -21.21 18.90
N LEU A 106 17.78 -21.79 18.87
CA LEU A 106 18.68 -21.87 20.04
C LEU A 106 17.99 -22.54 21.25
N GLY A 107 17.12 -23.53 21.00
CA GLY A 107 16.35 -24.21 22.04
C GLY A 107 15.16 -23.43 22.59
N ASP A 108 14.87 -22.23 22.09
CA ASP A 108 13.77 -21.38 22.54
C ASP A 108 12.64 -21.31 21.50
N GLU A 109 11.41 -21.13 21.98
CA GLU A 109 10.20 -20.99 21.15
C GLU A 109 9.88 -19.53 20.81
N PHE A 110 10.71 -18.61 21.29
CA PHE A 110 10.55 -17.18 21.11
C PHE A 110 11.81 -16.63 20.46
N ALA A 111 11.63 -15.99 19.31
CA ALA A 111 12.72 -15.31 18.60
C ALA A 111 13.18 -14.07 19.38
N GLU A 112 12.28 -13.44 20.14
CA GLU A 112 12.59 -12.23 20.90
C GLU A 112 11.67 -12.09 22.12
N ARG A 113 12.17 -11.46 23.18
CA ARG A 113 11.46 -11.18 24.43
C ARG A 113 11.83 -9.81 24.96
N SER A 114 10.84 -9.10 25.49
CA SER A 114 10.97 -7.80 26.13
C SER A 114 11.03 -7.95 27.64
N PHE A 115 12.10 -7.45 28.26
CA PHE A 115 12.31 -7.47 29.70
C PHE A 115 12.33 -6.06 30.26
N ALA A 116 11.67 -5.85 31.41
CA ALA A 116 11.72 -4.61 32.15
C ALA A 116 12.78 -4.72 33.26
N VAL A 117 13.72 -3.79 33.30
CA VAL A 117 14.80 -3.69 34.29
C VAL A 117 14.55 -2.48 35.17
N VAL A 118 14.65 -2.67 36.48
CA VAL A 118 14.45 -1.61 37.48
C VAL A 118 15.57 -1.64 38.52
N ARG A 119 15.75 -0.53 39.22
CA ARG A 119 16.65 -0.47 40.39
C ARG A 119 16.10 -1.31 41.53
N ARG A 120 16.97 -2.05 42.20
CA ARG A 120 16.72 -2.86 43.38
C ARG A 120 16.29 -1.91 44.51
N ARG A 121 14.99 -1.91 44.80
CA ARG A 121 14.37 -1.24 45.94
C ARG A 121 13.51 -2.26 46.66
N SER A 122 13.33 -2.12 47.98
CA SER A 122 12.37 -2.94 48.73
C SER A 122 10.97 -2.69 48.17
N THR A 123 10.44 -3.62 47.40
CA THR A 123 9.07 -3.56 46.92
C THR A 123 8.17 -4.15 47.99
N GLY A 124 7.38 -3.30 48.63
CA GLY A 124 6.28 -3.75 49.47
C GLY A 124 5.28 -4.59 48.65
N HIS A 125 4.62 -5.53 49.31
CA HIS A 125 3.66 -6.45 48.71
C HIS A 125 2.64 -5.71 47.83
N VAL A 126 2.47 -6.19 46.60
CA VAL A 126 1.57 -5.61 45.59
C VAL A 126 0.30 -6.44 45.51
N PRO A 127 -0.90 -5.85 45.73
CA PRO A 127 -2.13 -6.65 45.77
C PRO A 127 -2.75 -6.97 44.40
N SER A 128 -2.40 -6.25 43.32
CA SER A 128 -2.88 -6.57 41.96
C SER A 128 -2.01 -5.96 40.85
N VAL A 129 -2.02 -6.60 39.67
CA VAL A 129 -1.29 -6.20 38.46
C VAL A 129 -1.65 -4.78 38.02
N HIS A 130 -2.94 -4.48 37.91
CA HIS A 130 -3.42 -3.16 37.49
C HIS A 130 -2.96 -2.04 38.42
N ARG A 131 -3.11 -2.23 39.74
CA ARG A 131 -2.70 -1.22 40.74
C ARG A 131 -1.19 -0.97 40.72
N TRP A 132 -0.43 -2.03 40.48
CA TRP A 132 1.01 -1.93 40.30
C TRP A 132 1.39 -1.17 39.04
N LEU A 133 0.84 -1.53 37.88
CA LEU A 133 1.16 -0.86 36.61
C LEU A 133 0.83 0.62 36.66
N LYS A 134 -0.21 1.03 37.40
CA LYS A 134 -0.52 2.45 37.63
C LYS A 134 0.60 3.23 38.33
N ARG A 135 1.48 2.56 39.09
CA ARG A 135 2.66 3.19 39.72
C ARG A 135 3.73 3.60 38.71
N LEU A 136 3.61 3.18 37.45
CA LEU A 136 4.46 3.63 36.35
C LEU A 136 4.04 5.00 35.80
N GLU A 137 2.87 5.52 36.18
CA GLU A 137 2.42 6.87 35.82
C GLU A 137 3.46 7.90 36.32
N ASN A 138 3.90 8.79 35.43
CA ASN A 138 4.94 9.80 35.66
C ASN A 138 6.34 9.25 36.01
N LYS A 139 6.62 7.96 35.79
CA LYS A 139 7.97 7.40 35.97
C LYS A 139 8.90 7.71 34.80
N ARG A 140 10.19 7.74 35.08
CA ARG A 140 11.26 7.93 34.10
C ARG A 140 11.52 6.64 33.32
N LEU A 141 11.30 6.66 32.00
CA LEU A 141 11.43 5.49 31.14
C LEU A 141 12.66 5.61 30.21
N CYS A 142 13.40 4.51 30.04
CA CYS A 142 14.34 4.34 28.95
C CYS A 142 13.84 3.25 28.00
N LEU A 143 13.56 3.61 26.75
CA LEU A 143 13.07 2.71 25.71
C LEU A 143 14.12 2.58 24.60
N PRO A 144 14.40 1.37 24.06
CA PRO A 144 15.39 1.21 23.00
C PRO A 144 15.06 1.98 21.72
N ALA A 145 13.78 2.03 21.33
CA ALA A 145 13.31 2.78 20.18
C ALA A 145 11.80 2.99 20.24
N LEU A 146 11.33 4.14 19.74
CA LEU A 146 9.93 4.42 19.43
C LEU A 146 9.65 4.07 17.97
N ALA A 147 9.21 2.84 17.72
CA ALA A 147 8.82 2.39 16.38
C ALA A 147 7.83 1.22 16.48
N GLU A 148 6.86 1.15 15.56
CA GLU A 148 5.86 0.07 15.53
C GLU A 148 6.47 -1.35 15.48
N PRO A 149 7.58 -1.61 14.76
CA PRO A 149 8.23 -2.93 14.82
C PRO A 149 8.94 -3.25 16.14
N ASN A 150 9.23 -2.26 17.00
CA ASN A 150 10.01 -2.47 18.21
C ASN A 150 9.18 -3.22 19.29
N ILE A 151 9.68 -4.37 19.73
CA ILE A 151 8.96 -5.24 20.68
C ILE A 151 8.77 -4.60 22.05
N HIS A 152 9.65 -3.70 22.49
CA HIS A 152 9.59 -3.04 23.79
C HIS A 152 8.51 -1.96 23.81
N TYR A 153 8.42 -1.20 22.73
CA TYR A 153 7.30 -0.29 22.50
C TYR A 153 5.97 -1.05 22.46
N GLN A 154 5.90 -2.17 21.74
CA GLN A 154 4.71 -3.01 21.70
C GLN A 154 4.38 -3.63 23.07
N ALA A 155 5.39 -3.98 23.88
CA ALA A 155 5.18 -4.46 25.25
C ALA A 155 4.45 -3.41 26.10
N LEU A 156 4.88 -2.14 26.04
CA LEU A 156 4.23 -1.06 26.78
C LEU A 156 2.79 -0.83 26.31
N ALA A 157 2.61 -0.63 25.00
CA ALA A 157 1.29 -0.35 24.42
C ALA A 157 0.28 -1.47 24.74
N ASN A 158 0.64 -2.73 24.51
CA ASN A 158 -0.28 -3.85 24.60
C ASN A 158 -0.48 -4.40 26.02
N VAL A 159 0.32 -3.94 26.99
CA VAL A 159 0.11 -4.25 28.41
C VAL A 159 -0.66 -3.11 29.09
N LEU A 160 -0.23 -1.86 28.93
CA LEU A 160 -0.79 -0.74 29.69
C LEU A 160 -2.19 -0.33 29.22
N LEU A 161 -2.40 -0.27 27.90
CA LEU A 161 -3.63 0.26 27.32
C LEU A 161 -4.84 -0.69 27.51
N PRO A 162 -4.74 -2.00 27.24
CA PRO A 162 -5.89 -2.90 27.42
C PRO A 162 -6.27 -3.13 28.87
N LEU A 163 -5.33 -2.99 29.81
CA LEU A 163 -5.59 -3.14 31.24
C LEU A 163 -6.22 -1.89 31.87
N GLY A 164 -6.52 -0.85 31.06
CA GLY A 164 -7.15 0.39 31.51
C GLY A 164 -6.31 1.17 32.51
N VAL A 165 -4.98 0.97 32.50
CA VAL A 165 -4.05 1.64 33.42
C VAL A 165 -3.93 3.12 33.08
N VAL A 166 -4.00 3.44 31.79
CA VAL A 166 -4.05 4.82 31.29
C VAL A 166 -5.47 5.36 31.43
N ARG A 167 -5.58 6.58 31.98
CA ARG A 167 -6.88 7.26 32.17
C ARG A 167 -7.49 7.61 30.82
N ARG A 168 -8.82 7.53 30.71
CA ARG A 168 -9.54 7.69 29.43
C ARG A 168 -9.26 9.04 28.79
N GLU A 169 -9.11 10.09 29.59
CA GLU A 169 -8.89 11.46 29.15
C GLU A 169 -7.50 11.68 28.53
N ARG A 170 -6.56 10.73 28.72
CA ARG A 170 -5.20 10.76 28.15
C ARG A 170 -5.03 9.80 26.97
N ILE A 171 -6.11 9.15 26.52
CA ILE A 171 -6.05 8.20 25.41
C ILE A 171 -6.18 8.95 24.09
N HIS A 172 -5.11 8.88 23.28
CA HIS A 172 -5.10 9.36 21.90
C HIS A 172 -5.25 8.17 20.97
N CYS A 173 -6.48 7.84 20.57
CA CYS A 173 -6.78 6.67 19.71
C CYS A 173 -6.02 6.65 18.38
N GLN A 174 -5.53 7.82 17.96
CA GLN A 174 -4.82 8.07 16.71
C GLN A 174 -3.30 8.01 16.86
N SER A 175 -2.77 8.00 18.09
CA SER A 175 -1.35 7.95 18.39
C SER A 175 -1.08 7.20 19.70
N THR A 176 -0.68 5.93 19.56
CA THR A 176 -0.19 5.11 20.68
C THR A 176 1.03 5.75 21.34
N ALA A 177 1.93 6.33 20.54
CA ALA A 177 3.10 7.05 21.01
C ALA A 177 2.71 8.23 21.93
N GLN A 178 1.76 9.07 21.52
CA GLN A 178 1.28 10.18 22.34
C GLN A 178 0.60 9.69 23.63
N THR A 179 -0.18 8.62 23.55
CA THR A 179 -0.82 8.05 24.75
C THR A 179 0.21 7.55 25.77
N LEU A 180 1.30 6.92 25.30
CA LEU A 180 2.40 6.49 26.17
C LEU A 180 3.21 7.68 26.69
N ALA A 181 3.42 8.70 25.85
CA ALA A 181 4.07 9.94 26.26
C ALA A 181 3.34 10.60 27.45
N ASP A 182 2.02 10.75 27.36
CA ASP A 182 1.21 11.38 28.41
C ASP A 182 1.11 10.54 29.69
N PHE A 183 1.47 9.25 29.63
CA PHE A 183 1.49 8.35 30.78
C PHE A 183 2.81 8.40 31.55
N PHE A 184 3.95 8.46 30.85
CA PHE A 184 5.28 8.49 31.46
C PHE A 184 5.78 9.91 31.73
N GLY A 185 6.75 10.02 32.65
CA GLY A 185 7.45 11.28 32.93
C GLY A 185 8.60 11.53 31.95
N PRO A 186 9.64 12.31 32.36
CA PRO A 186 10.86 12.48 31.57
C PRO A 186 11.43 11.14 31.11
N SER A 187 11.66 10.96 29.82
CA SER A 187 12.03 9.66 29.25
C SER A 187 13.13 9.79 28.19
N CYS A 188 13.69 8.66 27.76
CA CYS A 188 14.36 8.54 26.48
C CYS A 188 13.61 7.53 25.61
N MET A 189 12.98 8.04 24.55
CA MET A 189 12.20 7.26 23.58
C MET A 189 12.65 7.66 22.17
N PRO A 190 13.79 7.13 21.72
CA PRO A 190 14.45 7.59 20.50
C PRO A 190 13.70 7.13 19.25
N GLY A 191 13.42 8.05 18.35
CA GLY A 191 12.61 7.77 17.16
C GLY A 191 11.87 8.99 16.62
N GLN A 192 11.04 8.74 15.61
CA GLN A 192 10.21 9.79 15.03
C GLN A 192 8.90 9.91 15.80
N TRP A 193 8.60 11.13 16.23
CA TRP A 193 7.36 11.48 16.91
C TRP A 193 6.47 12.24 15.95
N THR A 194 5.27 11.75 15.72
CA THR A 194 4.22 12.46 14.97
C THR A 194 3.25 13.08 15.98
N ARG A 195 3.14 14.42 16.00
CA ARG A 195 2.15 15.11 16.83
C ARG A 195 0.71 14.80 16.36
N PRO A 196 -0.34 15.08 17.15
CA PRO A 196 -1.73 14.98 16.69
C PRO A 196 -2.06 15.91 15.50
N ASN A 197 -1.40 17.06 15.41
CA ASN A 197 -1.42 17.95 14.24
C ASN A 197 -0.45 17.49 13.12
N GLY A 198 0.06 16.26 13.25
CA GLY A 198 0.92 15.43 12.41
C GLY A 198 2.14 16.05 11.76
N GLN A 199 2.57 17.25 12.17
CA GLN A 199 3.89 17.72 11.80
C GLN A 199 4.90 16.70 12.34
N SER A 200 5.66 16.09 11.42
CA SER A 200 6.84 15.30 11.77
C SER A 200 7.94 16.29 12.12
N GLU A 201 7.98 16.73 13.37
CA GLU A 201 9.16 17.42 13.89
C GLU A 201 10.18 16.33 14.28
N ARG A 202 11.44 16.50 13.85
CA ARG A 202 12.55 15.99 14.66
C ARG A 202 12.48 16.81 15.93
N PHE A 203 11.93 16.25 16.99
CA PHE A 203 11.88 16.95 18.26
C PHE A 203 13.31 17.33 18.65
N THR A 204 13.48 18.57 19.09
CA THR A 204 14.68 18.99 19.80
C THR A 204 14.78 18.20 21.12
N ALA A 205 15.96 18.19 21.73
CA ALA A 205 16.21 17.55 23.03
C ALA A 205 15.25 18.05 24.17
N ASP A 206 14.46 19.10 23.91
CA ASP A 206 13.54 19.73 24.86
C ASP A 206 12.21 18.98 25.07
N HIS A 207 11.91 17.93 24.27
CA HIS A 207 10.72 17.12 24.50
C HIS A 207 10.88 16.25 25.76
N ILE A 208 9.87 16.22 26.63
CA ILE A 208 9.96 15.48 27.90
C ILE A 208 10.27 13.98 27.69
N GLN A 209 9.79 13.36 26.61
CA GLN A 209 10.11 11.96 26.29
C GLN A 209 11.48 11.74 25.63
N CYS A 210 12.24 12.81 25.41
CA CYS A 210 13.63 12.80 24.96
C CYS A 210 14.59 13.39 26.03
N ALA A 211 14.08 13.88 27.15
CA ALA A 211 14.87 14.55 28.19
C ALA A 211 15.94 13.66 28.85
N LEU A 212 15.79 12.33 28.78
CA LEU A 212 16.81 11.40 29.27
C LEU A 212 17.72 10.88 28.14
N CYS A 213 17.50 11.25 26.89
CA CYS A 213 18.41 10.86 25.82
C CYS A 213 19.77 11.57 25.97
N HIS A 214 20.79 11.07 25.28
CA HIS A 214 22.11 11.67 25.38
C HIS A 214 22.25 12.89 24.44
N ASP A 215 21.80 12.71 23.20
CA ASP A 215 21.99 13.59 22.07
C ASP A 215 20.63 14.07 21.53
N ASP A 216 20.35 13.83 20.24
CA ASP A 216 19.19 14.36 19.51
C ASP A 216 17.97 13.43 19.54
N CYS A 217 17.95 12.41 20.43
CA CYS A 217 16.84 11.45 20.53
C CYS A 217 16.58 10.71 19.20
N SER A 218 17.57 10.69 18.30
CA SER A 218 17.52 9.92 17.06
C SER A 218 17.81 8.44 17.31
N LYS A 219 17.80 7.64 16.24
CA LYS A 219 18.19 6.22 16.35
C LYS A 219 19.69 6.07 16.63
N GLU A 220 20.46 7.12 16.38
CA GLU A 220 21.89 7.23 16.54
C GLU A 220 22.28 7.74 17.93
N ASP A 221 21.31 8.16 18.75
CA ASP A 221 21.52 8.59 20.13
C ASP A 221 22.21 7.50 20.96
N GLN A 222 23.14 7.88 21.84
CA GLN A 222 23.87 6.93 22.67
C GLN A 222 22.99 6.15 23.65
N HIS A 223 21.82 6.66 24.01
CA HIS A 223 20.80 5.99 24.80
C HIS A 223 19.78 5.21 23.96
N ALA A 224 19.89 5.24 22.63
CA ALA A 224 19.11 4.39 21.74
C ALA A 224 19.64 2.96 21.66
N GLY A 225 18.76 2.07 21.21
CA GLY A 225 19.03 0.65 21.07
C GLY A 225 19.02 -0.12 22.39
N GLU A 226 19.18 -1.43 22.26
CA GLU A 226 19.03 -2.39 23.36
C GLU A 226 19.99 -2.10 24.52
N ASP A 227 21.27 -1.89 24.23
CA ASP A 227 22.29 -1.59 25.23
C ASP A 227 22.20 -0.11 25.71
N GLY A 228 21.78 0.81 24.85
CA GLY A 228 21.62 2.23 25.20
C GLY A 228 20.51 2.48 26.21
N SER A 229 19.43 1.71 26.14
CA SER A 229 18.35 1.78 27.14
C SER A 229 18.84 1.46 28.56
N LEU A 230 19.79 0.51 28.70
CA LEU A 230 20.40 0.14 29.97
C LEU A 230 21.42 1.20 30.44
N ARG A 231 22.14 1.84 29.51
CA ARG A 231 22.99 3.00 29.81
C ARG A 231 22.17 4.17 30.34
N CYS A 232 21.06 4.51 29.67
CA CYS A 232 20.10 5.51 30.12
C CYS A 232 19.59 5.21 31.53
N LEU A 233 19.25 3.94 31.81
CA LEU A 233 18.83 3.52 33.15
C LEU A 233 19.85 3.89 34.21
N THR A 234 21.13 3.65 33.93
CA THR A 234 22.23 3.89 34.87
C THR A 234 22.62 5.36 34.98
N GLU A 235 22.83 6.04 33.86
CA GLU A 235 23.45 7.37 33.77
C GLU A 235 22.47 8.51 34.05
N ARG A 236 21.19 8.33 33.73
CA ARG A 236 20.14 9.34 33.94
C ARG A 236 19.25 9.07 35.14
N ASP A 237 19.64 8.09 35.96
CA ASP A 237 18.91 7.62 37.12
C ASP A 237 17.45 7.21 36.82
N ALA A 238 17.14 6.70 35.63
CA ALA A 238 15.76 6.38 35.29
C ALA A 238 15.14 5.30 36.19
N ASP A 239 13.81 5.23 36.23
CA ASP A 239 13.07 4.31 37.09
C ASP A 239 12.94 2.91 36.46
N ILE A 240 12.82 2.85 35.13
CA ILE A 240 12.59 1.62 34.38
C ILE A 240 13.22 1.70 32.99
N ALA A 241 13.81 0.59 32.54
CA ALA A 241 14.26 0.43 31.16
C ALA A 241 13.75 -0.88 30.57
N PHE A 242 13.57 -0.91 29.25
CA PHE A 242 13.22 -2.14 28.54
C PHE A 242 14.36 -2.56 27.62
N THR A 243 14.63 -3.86 27.57
CA THR A 243 15.71 -4.41 26.73
C THR A 243 15.45 -5.87 26.38
N SER A 244 16.20 -6.39 25.42
CA SER A 244 16.22 -7.79 24.99
C SER A 244 17.07 -8.67 25.91
N ARG A 245 16.83 -9.99 25.87
CA ARG A 245 17.62 -10.97 26.63
C ARG A 245 19.13 -10.92 26.29
N PRO A 246 19.56 -10.87 25.02
CA PRO A 246 20.98 -10.86 24.70
C PRO A 246 21.71 -9.61 25.24
N ALA A 247 21.10 -8.44 25.13
CA ALA A 247 21.66 -7.19 25.67
C ALA A 247 21.73 -7.21 27.21
N LEU A 248 20.67 -7.69 27.86
CA LEU A 248 20.67 -7.88 29.31
C LEU A 248 21.82 -8.79 29.78
N LEU A 249 22.04 -9.94 29.12
CA LEU A 249 23.11 -10.85 29.48
C LEU A 249 24.51 -10.22 29.29
N ARG A 250 24.73 -9.52 28.17
CA ARG A 250 25.98 -8.78 27.94
C ARG A 250 26.23 -7.70 29.00
N TRP A 251 25.18 -7.00 29.41
CA TRP A 251 25.28 -5.94 30.41
C TRP A 251 25.59 -6.48 31.81
N ILE A 252 25.09 -7.68 32.15
CA ILE A 252 25.47 -8.36 33.40
C ILE A 252 26.95 -8.77 33.39
N THR A 253 27.44 -9.30 32.26
CA THR A 253 28.83 -9.80 32.16
C THR A 253 29.85 -8.66 32.11
N SER A 254 29.59 -7.57 31.38
CA SER A 254 30.49 -6.42 31.29
C SER A 254 30.67 -5.68 32.62
N ASN A 255 29.60 -5.58 33.42
CA ASN A 255 29.65 -5.01 34.77
C ASN A 255 30.40 -5.90 35.78
N SER A 256 30.65 -7.17 35.43
CA SER A 256 31.38 -8.11 36.29
C SER A 256 32.91 -8.06 36.04
N SER A 257 33.36 -7.62 34.86
CA SER A 257 34.78 -7.66 34.46
C SER A 257 35.60 -6.38 34.76
N ASN A 258 34.95 -5.24 35.06
CA ASN A 258 35.63 -3.98 35.44
C ASN A 258 35.88 -3.85 36.97
N SER A 259 36.03 -4.98 37.66
CA SER A 259 36.18 -5.08 39.12
C SER A 259 37.64 -5.01 39.59
N THR A 260 38.34 -3.93 39.27
CA THR A 260 39.66 -3.61 39.87
C THR A 260 39.69 -2.27 40.60
N SER A 261 38.54 -1.60 40.79
CA SER A 261 38.42 -0.39 41.61
C SER A 261 37.37 -0.59 42.72
N PRO A 262 37.66 -0.25 43.99
CA PRO A 262 36.74 -0.48 45.12
C PRO A 262 35.48 0.41 45.11
N THR A 263 35.24 1.18 44.06
CA THR A 263 34.07 2.07 43.89
C THR A 263 33.19 1.73 42.68
N THR A 264 33.45 0.67 41.91
CA THR A 264 32.57 0.24 40.81
C THR A 264 31.51 -0.77 41.27
N ILE A 265 30.26 -0.30 41.31
CA ILE A 265 29.14 -0.95 41.98
C ILE A 265 28.49 -2.03 41.09
N ASP A 266 28.57 -3.28 41.53
CA ASP A 266 27.97 -4.49 40.94
C ASP A 266 26.50 -4.29 40.48
N GLY A 267 26.26 -4.42 39.17
CA GLY A 267 24.93 -4.32 38.55
C GLY A 267 23.93 -5.35 39.11
N ARG A 268 24.38 -6.55 39.51
CA ARG A 268 23.52 -7.60 40.09
C ARG A 268 22.94 -7.20 41.45
N ARG A 269 23.66 -6.36 42.21
CA ARG A 269 23.21 -5.84 43.50
C ARG A 269 22.27 -4.66 43.36
N ARG A 270 22.35 -3.90 42.28
CA ARG A 270 21.58 -2.66 42.08
C ARG A 270 20.34 -2.80 41.22
N PHE A 271 20.18 -3.88 40.46
CA PHE A 271 19.08 -4.00 39.50
C PHE A 271 18.40 -5.37 39.57
N GLN A 272 17.12 -5.40 39.19
CA GLN A 272 16.30 -6.61 39.10
C GLN A 272 15.37 -6.53 37.89
N LEU A 273 14.87 -7.67 37.45
CA LEU A 273 13.76 -7.71 36.51
C LEU A 273 12.47 -7.39 37.23
N LEU A 274 11.64 -6.61 36.57
CA LEU A 274 10.28 -6.35 36.98
C LEU A 274 9.34 -7.21 36.14
N CYS A 275 8.60 -8.13 36.77
CA CYS A 275 7.67 -8.99 36.04
C CYS A 275 6.31 -8.30 35.88
N LEU A 276 5.52 -8.72 34.89
CA LEU A 276 4.17 -8.17 34.65
C LEU A 276 3.28 -8.21 35.89
N HIS A 277 3.39 -9.26 36.69
CA HIS A 277 2.63 -9.43 37.92
C HIS A 277 3.14 -8.59 39.10
N GLY A 278 4.17 -7.75 38.90
CA GLY A 278 4.71 -6.82 39.89
C GLY A 278 5.73 -7.41 40.85
N GLN A 279 6.02 -8.71 40.78
CA GLN A 279 7.14 -9.29 41.52
C GLN A 279 8.47 -8.97 40.83
N LEU A 280 9.53 -8.93 41.63
CA LEU A 280 10.89 -8.79 41.14
C LEU A 280 11.52 -10.17 40.94
N ALA A 281 12.32 -10.32 39.90
CA ALA A 281 13.10 -11.51 39.64
C ALA A 281 14.57 -11.15 39.40
N ASP A 282 15.44 -12.14 39.53
CA ASP A 282 16.86 -11.96 39.20
C ASP A 282 17.04 -11.70 37.70
N LEU A 283 18.14 -11.02 37.35
CA LEU A 283 18.44 -10.60 35.98
C LEU A 283 18.58 -11.78 35.01
N GLU A 284 18.92 -12.96 35.53
CA GLU A 284 19.03 -14.21 34.79
C GLU A 284 17.69 -14.91 34.57
N SER A 285 16.59 -14.47 35.18
CA SER A 285 15.28 -15.10 35.00
C SER A 285 14.76 -14.97 33.57
N THR A 286 14.16 -16.04 33.03
CA THR A 286 13.53 -16.09 31.70
C THR A 286 12.01 -16.00 31.75
N SER A 287 11.40 -16.21 32.93
CA SER A 287 9.94 -16.23 33.11
C SER A 287 9.31 -14.83 33.23
N CYS A 288 10.14 -13.79 33.33
CA CYS A 288 9.75 -12.43 33.69
C CYS A 288 9.54 -11.49 32.48
N ALA A 289 9.45 -12.04 31.27
CA ALA A 289 9.26 -11.24 30.05
C ALA A 289 7.86 -10.59 30.00
N TRP A 290 7.80 -9.33 29.59
CA TRP A 290 6.55 -8.56 29.43
C TRP A 290 5.83 -8.85 28.11
N PHE A 291 6.60 -9.21 27.10
CA PHE A 291 6.10 -9.46 25.76
C PHE A 291 7.08 -10.36 25.04
N ALA A 292 6.58 -11.16 24.10
CA ALA A 292 7.40 -12.12 23.40
C ALA A 292 6.91 -12.30 21.97
N ARG A 293 7.86 -12.47 21.05
CA ARG A 293 7.62 -12.78 19.64
C ARG A 293 7.97 -14.24 19.42
N LYS A 294 7.00 -15.02 18.94
CA LYS A 294 7.22 -16.43 18.58
C LYS A 294 8.22 -16.56 17.43
N THR A 295 8.87 -17.71 17.38
CA THR A 295 9.70 -18.14 16.23
C THR A 295 8.85 -18.31 14.97
N ASN A 296 9.51 -18.64 13.86
CA ASN A 296 8.81 -18.94 12.62
C ASN A 296 8.07 -20.28 12.74
N ALA A 297 7.04 -20.43 11.91
CA ALA A 297 6.27 -21.66 11.81
C ALA A 297 5.94 -21.98 10.36
N ILE A 298 5.88 -23.28 10.07
CA ILE A 298 5.32 -23.79 8.83
C ILE A 298 3.80 -23.68 8.93
N VAL A 299 3.22 -23.03 7.92
CA VAL A 299 1.82 -22.71 7.80
C VAL A 299 1.22 -23.46 6.62
N THR A 300 0.01 -24.02 6.81
CA THR A 300 -0.74 -24.78 5.80
C THR A 300 -2.16 -24.23 5.66
N ALA A 301 -2.87 -24.63 4.61
CA ALA A 301 -4.30 -24.42 4.51
C ALA A 301 -5.08 -25.17 5.63
N PRO A 302 -6.29 -24.70 6.00
CA PRO A 302 -7.20 -25.47 6.84
C PRO A 302 -7.46 -26.86 6.29
N VAL A 303 -7.63 -27.80 7.21
CA VAL A 303 -7.79 -29.23 6.93
C VAL A 303 -8.99 -29.55 6.07
N ASP A 304 -10.10 -28.85 6.28
CA ASP A 304 -11.34 -29.11 5.55
C ASP A 304 -11.18 -28.87 4.03
N ASN A 305 -10.12 -28.13 3.64
CA ASN A 305 -9.75 -27.87 2.25
C ASN A 305 -8.63 -28.79 1.73
N ASN A 306 -7.93 -29.56 2.57
CA ASN A 306 -6.77 -30.36 2.13
C ASN A 306 -6.57 -31.65 2.96
N ASN A 307 -6.89 -32.81 2.35
CA ASN A 307 -6.72 -34.16 2.93
C ASN A 307 -5.25 -34.55 3.20
N ASN A 308 -4.28 -33.67 2.93
CA ASN A 308 -2.84 -33.98 2.84
C ASN A 308 -2.02 -33.44 4.03
N ASN A 309 -2.61 -32.68 4.96
CA ASN A 309 -1.84 -32.06 6.05
C ASN A 309 -1.00 -33.05 6.90
N PRO A 310 -1.50 -34.26 7.25
CA PRO A 310 -0.70 -35.23 8.00
C PRO A 310 0.53 -35.74 7.25
N THR A 311 0.44 -35.92 5.93
CA THR A 311 1.57 -36.39 5.09
C THR A 311 2.59 -35.28 4.88
N THR A 312 2.14 -34.04 4.65
CA THR A 312 3.02 -32.85 4.60
C THR A 312 3.82 -32.70 5.90
N VAL A 313 3.16 -32.71 7.06
CA VAL A 313 3.83 -32.59 8.37
C VAL A 313 4.86 -33.71 8.57
N LYS A 314 4.53 -34.94 8.17
CA LYS A 314 5.47 -36.07 8.25
C LYS A 314 6.70 -35.83 7.38
N THR A 315 6.52 -35.49 6.11
CA THR A 315 7.61 -35.21 5.16
C THR A 315 8.56 -34.16 5.69
N ILE A 316 8.04 -33.05 6.22
CA ILE A 316 8.86 -31.94 6.74
C ILE A 316 9.69 -32.38 7.96
N VAL A 317 9.09 -33.15 8.88
CA VAL A 317 9.79 -33.68 10.05
C VAL A 317 10.87 -34.67 9.67
N ASP A 318 10.63 -35.52 8.65
CA ASP A 318 11.60 -36.47 8.14
C ASP A 318 12.80 -35.73 7.51
N ILE A 319 12.54 -34.73 6.65
CA ILE A 319 13.58 -33.86 6.06
C ILE A 319 14.39 -33.16 7.16
N PHE A 320 13.73 -32.58 8.15
CA PHE A 320 14.42 -31.91 9.26
C PHE A 320 15.35 -32.87 9.99
N ASN A 321 14.88 -34.07 10.34
CA ASN A 321 15.68 -35.04 11.08
C ASN A 321 16.88 -35.57 10.28
N LEU A 322 16.76 -35.70 8.96
CA LEU A 322 17.86 -36.09 8.08
C LEU A 322 18.95 -35.02 8.01
N PHE A 323 18.56 -33.75 7.92
CA PHE A 323 19.49 -32.65 7.64
C PHE A 323 19.81 -31.72 8.83
N LYS A 324 19.22 -31.93 10.01
CA LYS A 324 19.47 -31.09 11.20
C LYS A 324 20.92 -31.05 11.68
N LYS A 325 21.78 -31.97 11.23
CA LYS A 325 23.22 -31.95 11.53
C LYS A 325 24.05 -31.28 10.43
N SER A 326 23.81 -31.62 9.17
CA SER A 326 24.57 -31.11 8.02
C SER A 326 24.13 -29.72 7.57
N LYS A 327 22.85 -29.37 7.75
CA LYS A 327 22.20 -28.08 7.43
C LYS A 327 22.74 -27.45 6.13
N PRO A 328 22.57 -28.11 4.97
CA PRO A 328 23.02 -27.58 3.67
C PRO A 328 22.40 -26.22 3.37
N ASN A 329 22.95 -25.49 2.39
CA ASN A 329 22.53 -24.11 2.11
C ASN A 329 21.01 -23.99 1.84
N TRP A 330 20.42 -24.92 1.09
CA TRP A 330 18.97 -24.94 0.81
C TRP A 330 18.13 -25.11 2.09
N PHE A 331 18.63 -25.82 3.12
CA PHE A 331 17.93 -26.03 4.39
C PHE A 331 17.67 -24.69 5.10
N GLN A 332 18.69 -23.83 5.11
CA GLN A 332 18.69 -22.55 5.84
C GLN A 332 18.08 -21.40 5.05
N ARG A 333 18.01 -21.54 3.71
CA ARG A 333 17.53 -20.47 2.83
C ARG A 333 16.13 -20.70 2.29
N LEU A 334 15.70 -21.96 2.14
CA LEU A 334 14.39 -22.29 1.57
C LEU A 334 13.38 -22.76 2.61
N LEU A 335 13.79 -23.66 3.52
CA LEU A 335 12.86 -24.37 4.39
C LEU A 335 12.78 -23.78 5.80
N PHE A 336 13.92 -23.52 6.43
CA PHE A 336 13.99 -23.15 7.85
C PHE A 336 14.71 -21.81 8.05
N THR A 337 14.47 -21.15 9.19
CA THR A 337 14.95 -19.77 9.47
C THR A 337 16.48 -19.64 9.58
N GLY A 338 17.22 -20.75 9.64
CA GLY A 338 18.68 -20.71 9.62
C GLY A 338 19.33 -21.96 10.22
N ASP A 339 20.65 -21.90 10.38
CA ASP A 339 21.45 -22.96 11.00
C ASP A 339 21.25 -23.09 12.51
N GLN A 340 20.63 -22.12 13.17
CA GLN A 340 20.36 -22.15 14.61
C GLN A 340 19.03 -22.82 14.99
N VAL A 341 18.26 -23.29 14.01
CA VAL A 341 17.04 -24.07 14.27
C VAL A 341 17.43 -25.43 14.84
N SER A 342 17.02 -25.70 16.09
CA SER A 342 17.43 -26.89 16.84
C SER A 342 16.38 -28.00 16.77
N GLU A 343 15.08 -27.65 16.77
CA GLU A 343 13.97 -28.60 16.83
C GLU A 343 12.73 -28.07 16.10
N LEU A 344 11.82 -28.99 15.76
CA LEU A 344 10.47 -28.67 15.29
C LEU A 344 9.44 -29.15 16.31
N ILE A 345 8.50 -28.28 16.65
CA ILE A 345 7.39 -28.55 17.56
C ILE A 345 6.14 -28.80 16.73
N ARG A 346 5.52 -29.96 16.90
CA ARG A 346 4.20 -30.25 16.34
C ARG A 346 3.14 -29.46 17.11
N LEU A 347 2.46 -28.57 16.40
CA LEU A 347 1.34 -27.83 16.96
C LEU A 347 0.06 -28.68 16.89
N GLN A 348 -0.91 -28.36 17.74
CA GLN A 348 -2.22 -29.01 17.69
C GLN A 348 -2.90 -28.75 16.36
N TYR A 349 -3.62 -29.74 15.85
CA TYR A 349 -4.24 -29.74 14.52
C TYR A 349 -5.20 -28.55 14.27
N HIS A 350 -5.84 -28.06 15.33
CA HIS A 350 -6.74 -26.90 15.31
C HIS A 350 -6.07 -25.63 15.86
N SER A 351 -4.73 -25.56 15.87
CA SER A 351 -4.04 -24.36 16.34
C SER A 351 -4.29 -23.21 15.37
N THR A 352 -4.98 -22.18 15.85
CA THR A 352 -5.15 -20.93 15.10
C THR A 352 -3.90 -20.06 15.24
N TYR A 353 -3.79 -19.03 14.40
CA TYR A 353 -2.71 -18.05 14.51
C TYR A 353 -2.74 -17.33 15.87
N GLU A 354 -3.93 -17.04 16.42
CA GLU A 354 -4.06 -16.38 17.73
C GLU A 354 -3.59 -17.26 18.87
N ARG A 355 -3.85 -18.57 18.79
CA ARG A 355 -3.38 -19.53 19.80
C ARG A 355 -1.85 -19.65 19.77
N TYR A 356 -1.26 -19.71 18.58
CA TYR A 356 0.18 -19.83 18.43
C TYR A 356 0.92 -18.55 18.86
N LEU A 357 0.51 -17.40 18.30
CA LEU A 357 1.15 -16.11 18.54
C LEU A 357 0.86 -15.54 19.93
N GLY A 358 -0.30 -15.87 20.49
CA GLY A 358 -0.77 -15.36 21.77
C GLY A 358 -1.52 -14.03 21.65
N LYS A 359 -2.46 -13.81 22.57
CA LYS A 359 -3.41 -12.68 22.54
C LYS A 359 -2.73 -11.30 22.54
N LEU A 360 -1.67 -11.12 23.32
CA LEU A 360 -0.95 -9.84 23.40
C LEU A 360 -0.25 -9.51 22.07
N PHE A 361 0.37 -10.52 21.44
CA PHE A 361 1.03 -10.33 20.15
C PHE A 361 0.02 -9.99 19.06
N VAL A 362 -1.08 -10.75 18.93
CA VAL A 362 -2.13 -10.46 17.95
C VAL A 362 -2.72 -9.06 18.15
N ARG A 363 -3.00 -8.67 19.39
CA ARG A 363 -3.53 -7.34 19.70
C ARG A 363 -2.61 -6.21 19.23
N SER A 364 -1.29 -6.41 19.24
CA SER A 364 -0.32 -5.44 18.73
C SER A 364 -0.48 -5.11 17.24
N PHE A 365 -1.11 -6.00 16.47
CA PHE A 365 -1.41 -5.75 15.06
C PHE A 365 -2.82 -5.23 14.83
N GLU A 366 -3.73 -5.36 15.80
CA GLU A 366 -5.13 -4.97 15.67
C GLU A 366 -5.36 -3.58 16.26
N SER A 367 -5.31 -3.47 17.58
CA SER A 367 -5.38 -2.21 18.33
C SER A 367 -5.04 -2.51 19.80
N PRO A 368 -4.11 -1.77 20.42
CA PRO A 368 -3.87 -1.88 21.86
C PRO A 368 -4.97 -1.20 22.68
N PHE A 369 -5.84 -0.39 22.08
CA PHE A 369 -6.86 0.35 22.78
C PHE A 369 -8.13 -0.48 23.03
N PRO A 370 -8.82 -0.29 24.18
CA PRO A 370 -10.14 -0.88 24.40
C PRO A 370 -11.15 -0.40 23.34
N GLU A 371 -11.86 -1.33 22.69
CA GLU A 371 -12.81 -1.03 21.61
C GLU A 371 -13.94 -0.07 22.04
N GLN A 372 -14.30 -0.07 23.33
CA GLN A 372 -15.30 0.83 23.89
C GLN A 372 -14.85 2.30 23.92
N ILE A 373 -13.54 2.54 23.86
CA ILE A 373 -12.95 3.89 23.89
C ILE A 373 -12.51 4.28 22.49
N CYS A 374 -11.81 3.38 21.80
CA CYS A 374 -11.29 3.61 20.46
C CYS A 374 -11.91 2.60 19.49
N PRO A 375 -12.80 3.03 18.58
CA PRO A 375 -13.36 2.14 17.58
C PRO A 375 -12.27 1.58 16.66
N LYS A 376 -12.56 0.44 16.01
CA LYS A 376 -11.64 -0.20 15.06
C LYS A 376 -11.23 0.78 13.96
N TRP A 377 -9.93 0.94 13.80
CA TRP A 377 -9.33 1.91 12.90
C TRP A 377 -9.09 1.30 11.52
N ASN A 378 -10.12 1.31 10.68
CA ASN A 378 -10.12 0.76 9.32
C ASN A 378 -10.30 1.86 8.27
N MET A 379 -9.73 1.62 7.09
CA MET A 379 -9.83 2.49 5.92
C MET A 379 -10.37 1.69 4.74
N LYS A 380 -11.55 2.05 4.22
CA LYS A 380 -12.23 1.37 3.12
C LYS A 380 -11.73 1.87 1.76
N PHE A 381 -10.95 1.07 1.05
CA PHE A 381 -10.35 1.45 -0.22
C PHE A 381 -11.16 0.91 -1.39
N CYS A 382 -11.78 1.81 -2.15
CA CYS A 382 -12.57 1.42 -3.30
C CYS A 382 -11.69 1.27 -4.55
N VAL A 383 -11.77 0.12 -5.20
CA VAL A 383 -11.04 -0.22 -6.42
C VAL A 383 -11.98 -0.75 -7.49
N VAL A 384 -11.59 -0.59 -8.75
CA VAL A 384 -12.41 -0.97 -9.92
C VAL A 384 -11.72 -2.09 -10.68
N GLY A 385 -12.40 -3.22 -10.85
CA GLY A 385 -11.90 -4.42 -11.53
C GLY A 385 -11.28 -5.46 -10.59
N GLN A 386 -11.45 -6.74 -10.93
CA GLN A 386 -11.04 -7.88 -10.10
C GLN A 386 -9.53 -7.95 -9.86
N GLU A 387 -8.73 -7.67 -10.89
CA GLU A 387 -7.27 -7.68 -10.77
C GLU A 387 -6.78 -6.64 -9.74
N LYS A 388 -7.36 -5.43 -9.76
CA LYS A 388 -7.05 -4.38 -8.78
C LYS A 388 -7.57 -4.69 -7.39
N MET A 389 -8.70 -5.39 -7.30
CA MET A 389 -9.21 -5.92 -6.03
C MET A 389 -8.23 -6.92 -5.42
N ARG A 390 -7.69 -7.85 -6.21
CA ARG A 390 -6.67 -8.79 -5.77
C ARG A 390 -5.43 -8.07 -5.25
N LYS A 391 -4.89 -7.11 -6.03
CA LYS A 391 -3.75 -6.29 -5.61
C LYS A 391 -4.02 -5.48 -4.34
N CYS A 392 -5.24 -4.96 -4.18
CA CYS A 392 -5.64 -4.25 -2.97
C CYS A 392 -5.60 -5.17 -1.75
N VAL A 393 -6.13 -6.39 -1.85
CA VAL A 393 -6.12 -7.31 -0.73
C VAL A 393 -4.69 -7.77 -0.43
N ASP A 394 -3.87 -8.01 -1.44
CA ASP A 394 -2.45 -8.36 -1.23
C ASP A 394 -1.68 -7.20 -0.56
N MET A 395 -2.01 -5.96 -0.91
CA MET A 395 -1.52 -4.75 -0.22
C MET A 395 -1.97 -4.72 1.25
N ALA A 396 -3.24 -5.03 1.53
CA ALA A 396 -3.76 -5.09 2.89
C ALA A 396 -3.04 -6.16 3.74
N ILE A 397 -2.78 -7.34 3.17
CA ILE A 397 -2.03 -8.43 3.82
C ILE A 397 -0.59 -8.00 4.10
N ALA A 398 0.10 -7.42 3.09
CA ALA A 398 1.47 -6.95 3.24
C ALA A 398 1.56 -5.90 4.37
N TRP A 399 0.71 -4.88 4.31
CA TRP A 399 0.71 -3.77 5.29
C TRP A 399 0.34 -4.22 6.69
N ALA A 400 -0.55 -5.19 6.82
CA ALA A 400 -0.87 -5.81 8.10
C ALA A 400 0.36 -6.46 8.73
N SER A 401 1.26 -7.08 7.96
CA SER A 401 2.46 -7.73 8.51
C SER A 401 3.49 -6.74 9.08
N VAL A 402 3.42 -5.46 8.73
CA VAL A 402 4.29 -4.40 9.28
C VAL A 402 3.55 -3.43 10.23
N ARG A 403 2.36 -3.81 10.71
CA ARG A 403 1.53 -3.02 11.65
C ARG A 403 1.17 -1.62 11.14
N LEU A 404 1.01 -1.43 9.83
CA LEU A 404 0.55 -0.14 9.30
C LEU A 404 -0.93 0.11 9.66
N LYS A 405 -1.23 1.35 10.03
CA LYS A 405 -2.56 1.80 10.48
C LYS A 405 -2.99 3.10 9.78
N PRO A 406 -4.30 3.28 9.50
CA PRO A 406 -5.39 2.30 9.66
C PRO A 406 -5.25 1.05 8.78
N THR A 407 -5.93 -0.04 9.14
CA THR A 407 -5.96 -1.26 8.32
C THR A 407 -6.83 -1.09 7.09
N ILE A 408 -6.37 -1.55 5.92
CA ILE A 408 -7.13 -1.44 4.68
C ILE A 408 -8.22 -2.51 4.60
N VAL A 409 -9.42 -2.07 4.21
CA VAL A 409 -10.53 -2.93 3.80
C VAL A 409 -10.85 -2.63 2.33
N CYS A 410 -10.59 -3.58 1.45
CA CYS A 410 -10.80 -3.39 0.01
C CYS A 410 -12.28 -3.52 -0.37
N GLN A 411 -12.76 -2.66 -1.26
CA GLN A 411 -14.12 -2.70 -1.78
C GLN A 411 -14.10 -2.65 -3.30
N LEU A 412 -14.72 -3.63 -3.94
CA LEU A 412 -14.85 -3.68 -5.39
C LEU A 412 -16.03 -2.83 -5.87
N ALA A 413 -15.81 -2.07 -6.94
CA ALA A 413 -16.82 -1.36 -7.71
C ALA A 413 -16.73 -1.73 -9.20
N ASN A 414 -17.84 -1.55 -9.93
CA ASN A 414 -17.92 -1.87 -11.36
C ASN A 414 -17.34 -0.75 -12.24
N HIS A 415 -17.44 0.49 -11.78
CA HIS A 415 -16.94 1.67 -12.48
C HIS A 415 -16.55 2.77 -11.48
N ARG A 416 -15.67 3.69 -11.91
CA ARG A 416 -15.05 4.70 -11.03
C ARG A 416 -16.05 5.65 -10.39
N GLN A 417 -17.14 6.00 -11.09
CA GLN A 417 -18.21 6.84 -10.56
C GLN A 417 -18.89 6.22 -9.33
N GLN A 418 -18.97 4.88 -9.26
CA GLN A 418 -19.49 4.21 -8.06
C GLN A 418 -18.56 4.37 -6.86
N CYS A 419 -17.24 4.36 -7.04
CA CYS A 419 -16.32 4.64 -5.95
C CYS A 419 -16.50 6.07 -5.42
N LEU A 420 -16.62 7.06 -6.30
CA LEU A 420 -16.88 8.44 -5.91
C LEU A 420 -18.24 8.59 -5.19
N ALA A 421 -19.29 7.95 -5.69
CA ALA A 421 -20.60 7.92 -5.02
C ALA A 421 -20.54 7.25 -3.64
N ARG A 422 -19.72 6.20 -3.48
CA ARG A 422 -19.48 5.55 -2.18
C ARG A 422 -18.71 6.43 -1.21
N ILE A 423 -17.74 7.21 -1.69
CA ILE A 423 -17.05 8.21 -0.86
C ILE A 423 -18.03 9.27 -0.37
N ARG A 424 -18.87 9.78 -1.27
CA ARG A 424 -19.91 10.77 -0.94
C ARG A 424 -20.94 10.27 0.07
N SER A 425 -21.21 8.96 0.11
CA SER A 425 -22.17 8.33 1.02
C SER A 425 -21.52 7.65 2.24
N ALA A 426 -20.24 7.93 2.52
CA ALA A 426 -19.45 7.31 3.59
C ALA A 426 -19.38 5.76 3.55
N GLN A 427 -19.64 5.17 2.39
CA GLN A 427 -19.51 3.72 2.16
C GLN A 427 -18.07 3.30 1.87
N SER A 428 -17.26 4.21 1.33
CA SER A 428 -15.81 4.06 1.10
C SER A 428 -15.08 5.29 1.63
N ASP A 429 -13.81 5.15 2.01
CA ASP A 429 -13.03 6.25 2.61
C ASP A 429 -12.04 6.87 1.62
N ALA A 430 -11.52 6.06 0.70
CA ALA A 430 -10.59 6.53 -0.33
C ALA A 430 -10.70 5.76 -1.64
N THR A 431 -10.29 6.39 -2.74
CA THR A 431 -10.12 5.75 -4.06
C THR A 431 -9.12 6.51 -4.92
N LEU A 432 -8.52 5.85 -5.91
CA LEU A 432 -7.61 6.46 -6.88
C LEU A 432 -8.39 6.95 -8.11
N VAL A 433 -8.30 8.24 -8.39
CA VAL A 433 -8.98 8.89 -9.53
C VAL A 433 -8.00 9.73 -10.34
N ALA A 434 -8.24 9.80 -11.65
CA ALA A 434 -7.49 10.72 -12.50
C ALA A 434 -7.87 12.17 -12.18
N THR A 435 -6.94 13.09 -12.44
CA THR A 435 -7.07 14.51 -12.08
C THR A 435 -8.35 15.19 -12.59
N PRO A 436 -8.79 15.01 -13.85
CA PRO A 436 -10.02 15.64 -14.34
C PRO A 436 -11.26 15.23 -13.51
N GLU A 437 -11.40 13.94 -13.21
CA GLU A 437 -12.48 13.40 -12.40
C GLU A 437 -12.36 13.83 -10.93
N ALA A 438 -11.14 13.98 -10.42
CA ALA A 438 -10.90 14.50 -9.07
C ALA A 438 -11.40 15.94 -8.93
N ILE A 439 -11.09 16.80 -9.90
CA ILE A 439 -11.54 18.21 -9.93
C ILE A 439 -13.07 18.28 -10.05
N GLN A 440 -13.66 17.43 -10.89
CA GLN A 440 -15.11 17.33 -11.01
C GLN A 440 -15.76 16.93 -9.68
N ALA A 441 -15.24 15.89 -9.02
CA ALA A 441 -15.73 15.43 -7.73
C ALA A 441 -15.50 16.46 -6.62
N GLN A 442 -14.39 17.20 -6.65
CA GLN A 442 -14.16 18.30 -5.72
C GLN A 442 -15.18 19.44 -5.92
N THR A 443 -15.62 19.68 -7.16
CA THR A 443 -16.59 20.72 -7.49
C THR A 443 -18.01 20.37 -7.03
N PHE A 444 -18.41 19.10 -7.07
CA PHE A 444 -19.81 18.69 -6.86
C PHE A 444 -20.07 17.70 -5.73
N ASP A 445 -19.07 16.94 -5.30
CA ASP A 445 -19.23 15.80 -4.39
C ASP A 445 -18.44 15.95 -3.08
N ASN A 446 -17.89 17.15 -2.79
CA ASN A 446 -17.13 17.45 -1.57
C ASN A 446 -16.01 16.44 -1.32
N VAL A 447 -15.18 16.24 -2.35
CA VAL A 447 -14.04 15.32 -2.35
C VAL A 447 -12.75 16.12 -2.36
N VAL A 448 -11.74 15.69 -1.62
CA VAL A 448 -10.43 16.33 -1.56
C VAL A 448 -9.29 15.32 -1.82
N PRO A 449 -8.23 15.72 -2.55
CA PRO A 449 -7.04 14.90 -2.72
C PRO A 449 -6.19 14.82 -1.44
N VAL A 450 -5.59 13.66 -1.21
CA VAL A 450 -4.73 13.37 -0.03
C VAL A 450 -3.33 12.85 -0.40
N ALA A 451 -3.17 12.29 -1.60
CA ALA A 451 -1.87 11.91 -2.15
C ALA A 451 -1.91 11.90 -3.68
N MET A 452 -0.78 12.10 -4.33
CA MET A 452 -0.65 12.13 -5.79
C MET A 452 0.42 11.16 -6.26
N GLU A 453 0.16 10.48 -7.37
CA GLU A 453 1.16 9.66 -8.05
C GLU A 453 2.30 10.52 -8.61
N VAL A 454 3.54 10.05 -8.44
CA VAL A 454 4.72 10.64 -9.09
C VAL A 454 5.28 9.60 -10.04
N SER A 455 5.48 10.00 -11.30
CA SER A 455 5.99 9.12 -12.36
C SER A 455 7.47 9.38 -12.65
N ALA A 456 8.18 8.36 -13.15
CA ALA A 456 9.63 8.43 -13.41
C ALA A 456 10.02 9.37 -14.56
N ASP A 457 9.20 9.40 -15.62
CA ASP A 457 9.55 10.08 -16.88
C ASP A 457 9.14 11.56 -16.90
N ASP A 458 8.06 11.88 -16.18
CA ASP A 458 7.47 13.22 -16.14
C ASP A 458 6.60 13.38 -14.89
N SER A 459 6.55 14.60 -14.36
CA SER A 459 5.63 15.01 -13.29
C SER A 459 4.15 15.04 -13.72
N MET A 460 3.88 15.06 -15.03
CA MET A 460 2.53 15.15 -15.59
C MET A 460 2.10 13.85 -16.26
N ALA A 461 0.79 13.54 -16.19
CA ALA A 461 0.21 12.37 -16.85
C ALA A 461 0.00 12.59 -18.35
N SER A 462 -0.42 13.80 -18.73
CA SER A 462 -0.74 14.12 -20.12
C SER A 462 -0.67 15.62 -20.40
N TYR A 463 -0.62 15.95 -21.69
CA TYR A 463 -0.55 17.30 -22.21
C TYR A 463 -1.54 17.49 -23.36
N VAL A 464 -2.11 18.69 -23.47
CA VAL A 464 -2.78 19.14 -24.70
C VAL A 464 -1.76 19.90 -25.55
N LEU A 465 -1.47 19.39 -26.73
CA LEU A 465 -0.47 19.94 -27.65
C LEU A 465 -1.13 20.42 -28.94
N ALA A 466 -0.66 21.55 -29.47
CA ALA A 466 -0.99 22.00 -30.82
C ALA A 466 0.17 21.65 -31.74
N VAL A 467 -0.06 20.76 -32.71
CA VAL A 467 0.95 20.25 -33.63
C VAL A 467 0.78 20.89 -35.01
N VAL A 468 1.89 21.33 -35.59
CA VAL A 468 1.95 22.01 -36.90
C VAL A 468 3.08 21.44 -37.75
N ALA A 469 2.97 21.55 -39.07
CA ALA A 469 4.06 21.16 -39.98
C ALA A 469 5.23 22.18 -39.97
N LYS A 470 6.47 21.68 -40.08
CA LYS A 470 7.67 22.47 -40.36
C LYS A 470 7.64 22.94 -41.82
N ARG A 471 7.05 24.10 -42.11
CA ARG A 471 7.22 24.79 -43.42
C ARG A 471 8.32 25.86 -43.32
N LYS A 472 8.97 26.14 -44.46
CA LYS A 472 10.16 27.02 -44.62
C LYS A 472 10.00 28.50 -44.21
N SER A 473 8.85 28.95 -43.68
CA SER A 473 8.66 30.35 -43.31
C SER A 473 8.67 30.54 -41.78
N ASN A 474 9.71 31.23 -41.31
CA ASN A 474 9.99 31.64 -39.93
C ASN A 474 9.20 32.89 -39.50
N SER A 475 7.93 33.03 -39.88
CA SER A 475 7.12 34.11 -39.29
C SER A 475 6.67 33.70 -37.89
N ALA A 476 7.43 34.13 -36.88
CA ALA A 476 6.93 34.20 -35.52
C ALA A 476 5.67 35.08 -35.52
N PHE A 477 4.53 34.56 -35.07
CA PHE A 477 3.31 35.35 -34.95
C PHE A 477 3.55 36.41 -33.87
N LYS A 478 3.62 37.68 -34.28
CA LYS A 478 3.99 38.81 -33.41
C LYS A 478 2.91 39.13 -32.36
N TYR A 479 1.68 38.66 -32.55
CA TYR A 479 0.54 38.87 -31.66
C TYR A 479 -0.28 37.59 -31.43
N ARG A 480 -0.64 37.35 -30.16
CA ARG A 480 -1.38 36.14 -29.70
C ARG A 480 -2.73 35.94 -30.40
N ARG A 481 -3.45 37.01 -30.76
CA ARG A 481 -4.74 36.93 -31.48
C ARG A 481 -4.60 36.53 -32.96
N GLN A 482 -3.44 36.72 -33.57
CA GLN A 482 -3.19 36.38 -34.97
C GLN A 482 -2.80 34.90 -35.17
N LEU A 483 -2.63 34.16 -34.08
CA LEU A 483 -2.21 32.75 -34.09
C LEU A 483 -3.11 31.82 -34.91
N PHE A 484 -4.39 32.16 -34.97
CA PHE A 484 -5.44 31.32 -35.55
C PHE A 484 -6.15 31.97 -36.74
N HIS A 485 -5.67 33.13 -37.18
CA HIS A 485 -6.31 33.86 -38.26
C HIS A 485 -6.25 33.04 -39.56
N ASN A 486 -7.43 32.68 -40.09
CA ASN A 486 -7.60 31.83 -41.27
C ASN A 486 -6.94 30.43 -41.17
N ALA A 487 -6.69 29.93 -39.96
CA ALA A 487 -6.10 28.60 -39.76
C ALA A 487 -7.17 27.51 -39.76
N ASN A 488 -6.93 26.45 -40.51
CA ASN A 488 -7.74 25.24 -40.48
C ASN A 488 -7.32 24.37 -39.28
N VAL A 489 -8.24 24.04 -38.39
CA VAL A 489 -7.92 23.31 -37.14
C VAL A 489 -8.63 21.97 -37.07
N CYS A 490 -7.93 20.93 -36.62
CA CYS A 490 -8.54 19.66 -36.22
C CYS A 490 -8.27 19.33 -34.74
N PHE A 491 -9.18 18.57 -34.16
CA PHE A 491 -9.09 18.03 -32.81
C PHE A 491 -9.15 16.51 -32.88
N ASP A 492 -8.43 15.82 -32.00
CA ASP A 492 -8.53 14.36 -31.88
C ASP A 492 -9.89 13.88 -31.36
N ASN A 493 -10.53 14.64 -30.49
CA ASN A 493 -11.85 14.37 -29.94
C ASN A 493 -12.55 15.65 -29.41
N ASP A 494 -13.82 15.52 -29.05
CA ASP A 494 -14.63 16.65 -28.54
C ASP A 494 -14.21 17.13 -27.15
N GLN A 495 -13.59 16.27 -26.33
CA GLN A 495 -13.08 16.66 -25.01
C GLN A 495 -11.88 17.60 -25.16
N THR A 496 -10.94 17.30 -26.04
CA THR A 496 -9.80 18.18 -26.37
C THR A 496 -10.28 19.50 -26.94
N LYS A 497 -11.30 19.48 -27.82
CA LYS A 497 -11.95 20.69 -28.33
C LYS A 497 -12.48 21.55 -27.18
N ALA A 498 -13.27 20.96 -26.27
CA ALA A 498 -13.81 21.68 -25.12
C ALA A 498 -12.69 22.24 -24.21
N ILE A 499 -11.64 21.47 -23.94
CA ILE A 499 -10.46 21.91 -23.17
C ILE A 499 -9.82 23.14 -23.81
N VAL A 500 -9.54 23.09 -25.11
CA VAL A 500 -8.90 24.20 -25.84
C VAL A 500 -9.79 25.43 -25.84
N MET A 501 -11.09 25.28 -26.07
CA MET A 501 -12.03 26.40 -26.06
C MET A 501 -12.13 27.07 -24.69
N VAL A 502 -12.18 26.30 -23.60
CA VAL A 502 -12.13 26.86 -22.23
C VAL A 502 -10.80 27.54 -21.96
N SER A 503 -9.68 26.96 -22.41
CA SER A 503 -8.35 27.54 -22.27
C SER A 503 -8.24 28.89 -22.98
N LEU A 504 -8.81 29.01 -24.20
CA LEU A 504 -8.86 30.25 -24.97
C LEU A 504 -9.75 31.32 -24.30
N GLU A 505 -10.87 30.91 -23.74
CA GLU A 505 -11.76 31.81 -23.02
C GLU A 505 -11.13 32.34 -21.73
N LEU A 506 -10.44 31.50 -20.96
CA LEU A 506 -9.68 31.92 -19.78
C LEU A 506 -8.54 32.89 -20.13
N ASP A 507 -7.97 32.77 -21.34
CA ASP A 507 -6.97 33.71 -21.88
C ASP A 507 -7.60 34.98 -22.49
N GLY A 508 -8.93 35.13 -22.46
CA GLY A 508 -9.65 36.29 -22.99
C GLY A 508 -9.64 36.39 -24.53
N MET A 509 -9.44 35.26 -25.22
CA MET A 509 -9.38 35.20 -26.69
C MET A 509 -10.73 34.88 -27.33
N VAL A 510 -11.59 34.16 -26.61
CA VAL A 510 -12.95 33.78 -27.02
C VAL A 510 -13.89 34.12 -25.88
N GLU A 511 -15.13 34.48 -26.18
CA GLU A 511 -16.20 34.57 -25.19
C GLU A 511 -17.26 33.52 -25.55
N MET A 512 -17.53 32.58 -24.64
CA MET A 512 -18.47 31.49 -24.90
C MET A 512 -19.79 31.74 -24.18
N ARG A 513 -20.91 31.71 -24.91
CA ARG A 513 -22.25 31.74 -24.32
C ARG A 513 -22.69 30.31 -23.98
N GLN A 514 -23.14 30.10 -22.74
CA GLN A 514 -23.79 28.87 -22.28
C GLN A 514 -23.05 27.56 -22.64
N CYS A 515 -21.72 27.55 -22.58
CA CYS A 515 -20.90 26.36 -22.85
C CYS A 515 -21.08 25.74 -24.26
N GLN A 516 -21.44 26.56 -25.25
CA GLN A 516 -21.58 26.14 -26.65
C GLN A 516 -20.21 26.00 -27.33
N PHE A 517 -19.42 24.99 -26.93
CA PHE A 517 -18.06 24.78 -27.43
C PHE A 517 -17.99 24.62 -28.95
N HIS A 518 -18.98 23.94 -29.53
CA HIS A 518 -19.02 23.68 -30.96
C HIS A 518 -19.16 24.99 -31.75
N GLN A 519 -20.14 25.81 -31.40
CA GLN A 519 -20.42 27.07 -32.08
C GLN A 519 -19.27 28.06 -31.87
N ALA A 520 -18.79 28.20 -30.65
CA ALA A 520 -17.65 29.07 -30.34
C ALA A 520 -16.38 28.68 -31.12
N ALA A 521 -16.14 27.37 -31.33
CA ALA A 521 -15.01 26.91 -32.13
C ALA A 521 -15.20 27.24 -33.62
N GLU A 522 -16.41 27.11 -34.16
CA GLU A 522 -16.73 27.46 -35.55
C GLU A 522 -16.62 28.96 -35.81
N ASP A 523 -17.05 29.78 -34.86
CA ASP A 523 -16.99 31.23 -34.97
C ASP A 523 -15.55 31.74 -34.85
N PHE A 524 -14.73 31.07 -34.03
CA PHE A 524 -13.36 31.50 -33.77
C PHE A 524 -12.34 30.99 -34.80
N PHE A 525 -12.45 29.75 -35.25
CA PHE A 525 -11.53 29.13 -36.20
C PHE A 525 -12.15 29.07 -37.60
N PHE A 526 -11.33 29.15 -38.65
CA PHE A 526 -11.82 29.06 -40.01
C PHE A 526 -12.23 27.61 -40.33
N ASN A 527 -13.55 27.38 -40.45
CA ASN A 527 -14.18 26.16 -40.98
C ASN A 527 -13.82 24.83 -40.26
N THR A 528 -14.15 24.70 -38.97
CA THR A 528 -13.81 23.50 -38.16
C THR A 528 -14.61 22.23 -38.49
N LYS A 529 -15.70 22.33 -39.27
CA LYS A 529 -16.72 21.26 -39.37
C LYS A 529 -16.45 20.19 -40.43
N SER A 530 -15.50 20.35 -41.36
CA SER A 530 -15.47 19.46 -42.55
C SER A 530 -14.12 19.05 -43.12
N ILE A 531 -13.00 19.42 -42.49
CA ILE A 531 -11.67 19.31 -43.14
C ILE A 531 -11.15 17.87 -43.10
N CYS A 532 -11.43 17.17 -42.00
CA CYS A 532 -11.02 15.79 -41.78
C CYS A 532 -12.23 14.83 -41.76
N THR A 533 -13.29 15.03 -42.56
CA THR A 533 -14.44 14.10 -42.64
C THR A 533 -14.59 13.42 -44.01
N ASN A 534 -14.25 14.08 -45.13
CA ASN A 534 -14.48 13.55 -46.49
C ASN A 534 -13.22 13.27 -47.34
N THR A 535 -12.01 13.49 -46.81
CA THR A 535 -10.78 13.20 -47.55
C THR A 535 -10.40 11.73 -47.41
N ILE A 536 -10.41 11.01 -48.54
CA ILE A 536 -9.59 9.81 -48.73
C ILE A 536 -8.16 10.27 -48.42
N VAL A 537 -7.63 9.89 -47.26
CA VAL A 537 -6.30 10.31 -46.80
C VAL A 537 -5.27 9.60 -47.66
N ARG A 538 -4.99 10.13 -48.86
CA ARG A 538 -3.98 9.58 -49.79
C ARG A 538 -2.55 9.92 -49.37
N ARG A 539 -2.33 10.90 -48.48
CA ARG A 539 -1.02 11.24 -47.93
C ARG A 539 -0.80 10.59 -46.58
N GLU A 540 0.25 9.79 -46.45
CA GLU A 540 0.62 9.13 -45.20
C GLU A 540 0.97 10.12 -44.06
N ASN A 541 1.25 11.39 -44.40
CA ASN A 541 1.89 12.38 -43.52
C ASN A 541 1.00 13.61 -43.17
N SER A 542 -0.33 13.48 -43.17
CA SER A 542 -1.25 14.63 -42.92
C SER A 542 -1.60 14.86 -41.45
N LEU A 543 -1.86 16.12 -41.06
CA LEU A 543 -2.33 16.47 -39.71
C LEU A 543 -3.73 15.89 -39.41
N CYS A 544 -4.60 15.77 -40.42
CA CYS A 544 -5.90 15.10 -40.29
C CYS A 544 -5.77 13.62 -39.91
N LYS A 545 -4.70 12.94 -40.34
CA LYS A 545 -4.43 11.54 -39.94
C LYS A 545 -4.06 11.47 -38.46
N LEU A 546 -3.34 12.45 -37.93
CA LEU A 546 -3.08 12.54 -36.49
C LEU A 546 -4.40 12.68 -35.73
N CYS A 547 -5.26 13.63 -36.09
CA CYS A 547 -6.57 13.79 -35.42
C CYS A 547 -7.47 12.54 -35.51
N ARG A 548 -7.45 11.78 -36.62
CA ARG A 548 -8.29 10.57 -36.80
C ARG A 548 -7.74 9.30 -36.17
N ASN A 549 -6.43 9.05 -36.29
CA ASN A 549 -5.83 7.74 -35.97
C ASN A 549 -5.05 7.72 -34.65
N PHE A 550 -5.01 8.82 -33.88
CA PHE A 550 -4.22 8.80 -32.64
C PHE A 550 -4.81 7.89 -31.55
N ASN A 551 -6.10 7.57 -31.62
CA ASN A 551 -6.80 6.73 -30.65
C ASN A 551 -6.66 5.20 -30.87
N SER A 552 -5.98 4.74 -31.93
CA SER A 552 -5.79 3.30 -32.17
C SER A 552 -4.54 2.76 -31.48
N TYR A 553 -4.69 1.69 -30.69
CA TYR A 553 -3.63 1.01 -29.93
C TYR A 553 -2.41 0.58 -30.78
N ASN A 554 -2.58 0.49 -32.10
CA ASN A 554 -1.52 0.25 -33.10
C ASN A 554 -1.07 1.56 -33.76
N PHE A 555 -0.54 2.50 -32.97
CA PHE A 555 0.13 3.67 -33.54
C PHE A 555 1.47 3.26 -34.18
N PHE A 556 1.43 2.79 -35.43
CA PHE A 556 2.60 2.61 -36.28
C PHE A 556 2.66 3.78 -37.26
N TRP A 557 3.44 4.80 -36.91
CA TRP A 557 3.86 5.82 -37.85
C TRP A 557 5.09 5.29 -38.62
N LYS A 558 4.85 4.39 -39.58
CA LYS A 558 5.88 3.97 -40.55
C LYS A 558 5.82 4.91 -41.75
N PHE A 559 6.95 5.53 -42.06
CA PHE A 559 7.15 6.32 -43.26
C PHE A 559 7.36 5.37 -44.45
N HIS A 560 6.44 5.33 -45.41
CA HIS A 560 6.79 4.86 -46.74
C HIS A 560 7.10 6.09 -47.61
N ALA A 561 8.34 6.18 -48.07
CA ALA A 561 8.77 7.12 -49.09
C ALA A 561 8.13 6.70 -50.43
N ALA A 562 6.85 7.04 -50.64
CA ALA A 562 6.22 6.92 -51.94
C ALA A 562 5.75 8.30 -52.39
N ASP A 563 6.45 8.83 -53.39
CA ASP A 563 6.05 9.99 -54.16
C ASP A 563 4.63 9.79 -54.69
N VAL A 564 3.69 10.67 -54.31
CA VAL A 564 2.38 10.74 -54.95
C VAL A 564 2.04 12.19 -55.31
N SER A 565 2.31 12.47 -56.58
CA SER A 565 1.64 13.34 -57.55
C SER A 565 0.86 14.57 -57.06
N ASN A 566 1.27 15.72 -57.61
CA ASN A 566 0.58 17.01 -57.60
C ASN A 566 -0.81 16.91 -58.26
N SER A 567 -1.86 16.78 -57.44
CA SER A 567 -3.19 17.25 -57.81
C SER A 567 -3.78 17.99 -56.60
N ALA A 568 -4.39 19.14 -56.88
CA ALA A 568 -4.73 20.20 -55.94
C ALA A 568 -5.30 19.70 -54.59
N ALA A 569 -4.51 19.85 -53.52
CA ALA A 569 -4.90 19.51 -52.17
C ALA A 569 -5.94 20.53 -51.65
N LYS A 570 -7.23 20.17 -51.73
CA LYS A 570 -8.31 20.85 -51.01
C LYS A 570 -8.04 20.75 -49.51
N SER A 571 -8.00 21.92 -48.84
CA SER A 571 -8.05 22.18 -47.39
C SER A 571 -7.56 21.03 -46.49
N GLU A 572 -6.29 21.08 -46.09
CA GLU A 572 -5.76 20.24 -45.01
C GLU A 572 -5.78 21.05 -43.70
N ALA A 573 -5.83 20.37 -42.55
CA ALA A 573 -5.65 21.05 -41.26
C ALA A 573 -4.25 21.66 -41.18
N ASP A 574 -4.16 22.91 -40.72
CA ASP A 574 -2.93 23.64 -40.44
C ASP A 574 -2.42 23.39 -39.02
N ILE A 575 -3.35 23.12 -38.08
CA ILE A 575 -3.08 22.87 -36.66
C ILE A 575 -3.88 21.65 -36.20
N ALA A 576 -3.22 20.72 -35.51
CA ALA A 576 -3.86 19.58 -34.85
C ALA A 576 -3.73 19.70 -33.33
N PHE A 577 -4.84 19.81 -32.62
CA PHE A 577 -4.86 19.72 -31.16
C PHE A 577 -5.04 18.27 -30.71
N LEU A 578 -4.10 17.79 -29.91
CA LEU A 578 -4.04 16.40 -29.45
C LEU A 578 -3.88 16.36 -27.92
N HIS A 579 -4.65 15.50 -27.24
CA HIS A 579 -4.49 15.22 -25.81
C HIS A 579 -3.69 13.94 -25.61
N LEU A 580 -2.40 14.08 -25.29
CA LEU A 580 -1.43 13.00 -25.34
C LEU A 580 -0.82 12.67 -23.97
N THR A 581 -0.71 11.38 -23.67
CA THR A 581 0.16 10.89 -22.58
C THR A 581 1.64 10.99 -22.98
N VAL A 582 2.54 10.96 -22.00
CA VAL A 582 4.00 11.03 -22.25
C VAL A 582 4.49 9.91 -23.18
N ASP A 583 3.94 8.69 -23.05
CA ASP A 583 4.27 7.54 -23.92
C ASP A 583 3.89 7.79 -25.38
N GLN A 584 2.71 8.39 -25.58
CA GLN A 584 2.23 8.80 -26.90
C GLN A 584 3.08 9.92 -27.50
N ILE A 585 3.52 10.89 -26.69
CA ILE A 585 4.42 11.96 -27.14
C ILE A 585 5.76 11.35 -27.58
N GLN A 586 6.32 10.39 -26.83
CA GLN A 586 7.54 9.69 -27.21
C GLN A 586 7.39 8.97 -28.55
N LYS A 587 6.26 8.28 -28.78
CA LYS A 587 5.96 7.67 -30.09
C LYS A 587 5.83 8.71 -31.20
N LEU A 588 5.20 9.85 -30.93
CA LEU A 588 5.10 10.97 -31.87
C LEU A 588 6.50 11.51 -32.24
N ARG A 589 7.45 11.59 -31.29
CA ARG A 589 8.84 12.04 -31.55
C ARG A 589 9.54 11.17 -32.59
N HIS A 590 9.43 9.85 -32.47
CA HIS A 590 10.12 8.91 -33.37
C HIS A 590 9.63 8.97 -34.83
N GLY A 591 8.42 9.47 -35.07
CA GLY A 591 7.84 9.60 -36.42
C GLY A 591 7.98 10.98 -37.09
N SER A 592 8.47 12.02 -36.41
CA SER A 592 8.07 13.40 -36.74
C SER A 592 9.20 14.42 -36.92
N ASN A 593 10.17 14.15 -37.80
CA ASN A 593 11.20 15.14 -38.15
C ASN A 593 10.65 16.41 -38.82
N PHE A 594 9.40 16.41 -39.28
CA PHE A 594 8.73 17.48 -40.02
C PHE A 594 7.61 18.17 -39.21
N LEU A 595 7.47 17.90 -37.91
CA LEU A 595 6.45 18.55 -37.05
C LEU A 595 7.10 19.46 -35.99
N ASN A 596 6.38 20.52 -35.64
CA ASN A 596 6.67 21.40 -34.51
C ASN A 596 5.40 21.54 -33.64
N LEU A 597 5.61 22.00 -32.41
CA LEU A 597 4.56 22.46 -31.52
C LEU A 597 4.30 23.94 -31.73
N LEU A 598 3.04 24.35 -31.65
CA LEU A 598 2.62 25.74 -31.58
C LEU A 598 2.31 26.10 -30.13
N CYS A 599 3.14 26.94 -29.52
CA CYS A 599 3.00 27.32 -28.11
C CYS A 599 1.93 28.40 -27.94
N PRO A 600 1.34 28.55 -26.73
CA PRO A 600 0.33 29.59 -26.46
C PRO A 600 0.82 31.03 -26.66
N ASN A 601 2.14 31.27 -26.65
CA ASN A 601 2.76 32.57 -26.94
C ASN A 601 3.05 32.79 -28.44
N GLY A 602 2.70 31.81 -29.28
CA GLY A 602 2.88 31.83 -30.72
C GLY A 602 4.26 31.41 -31.24
N GLN A 603 5.18 31.07 -30.35
CA GLN A 603 6.44 30.45 -30.74
C GLN A 603 6.20 29.04 -31.26
N ARG A 604 7.08 28.60 -32.17
CA ARG A 604 7.15 27.20 -32.59
C ARG A 604 8.32 26.54 -31.90
N LYS A 605 8.10 25.35 -31.33
CA LYS A 605 9.17 24.57 -30.71
C LYS A 605 9.21 23.14 -31.23
N PRO A 606 10.37 22.45 -31.17
CA PRO A 606 10.41 21.02 -31.43
C PRO A 606 9.48 20.25 -30.49
N ILE A 607 9.02 19.06 -30.92
CA ILE A 607 8.17 18.19 -30.09
C ILE A 607 8.82 17.89 -28.73
N ASN A 608 10.16 17.83 -28.65
CA ASN A 608 10.91 17.58 -27.42
C ASN A 608 10.64 18.62 -26.31
N ASP A 609 10.20 19.82 -26.66
CA ASP A 609 9.94 20.90 -25.71
C ASP A 609 8.47 20.94 -25.24
N TYR A 610 7.73 19.83 -25.37
CA TYR A 610 6.30 19.74 -25.01
C TYR A 610 5.99 20.23 -23.58
N SER A 611 6.86 19.93 -22.61
CA SER A 611 6.69 20.40 -21.23
C SER A 611 6.74 21.93 -21.08
N LYS A 612 7.42 22.63 -22.01
CA LYS A 612 7.51 24.10 -22.06
C LYS A 612 6.57 24.73 -23.10
N CYS A 613 5.94 23.91 -23.94
CA CYS A 613 5.13 24.32 -25.09
C CYS A 613 3.89 23.45 -25.20
N ASN A 614 2.94 23.68 -24.30
CA ASN A 614 1.66 23.00 -24.24
C ASN A 614 0.53 23.99 -23.96
N TRP A 615 -0.69 23.56 -24.23
CA TRP A 615 -1.92 24.33 -24.02
C TRP A 615 -2.60 24.00 -22.69
N LEU A 616 -2.29 22.81 -22.16
CA LEU A 616 -2.68 22.34 -20.84
C LEU A 616 -1.76 21.21 -20.41
N GLU A 617 -1.39 21.17 -19.15
CA GLU A 617 -0.76 20.03 -18.50
C GLU A 617 -1.74 19.40 -17.50
N THR A 618 -1.78 18.07 -17.44
CA THR A 618 -2.64 17.35 -16.49
C THR A 618 -1.78 16.54 -15.53
N PRO A 619 -1.78 16.87 -14.23
CA PRO A 619 -1.08 16.09 -13.21
C PRO A 619 -1.52 14.62 -13.17
N ASN A 620 -0.66 13.79 -12.58
CA ASN A 620 -0.96 12.37 -12.35
C ASN A 620 -2.15 12.15 -11.41
N SER A 621 -2.69 10.92 -11.41
CA SER A 621 -3.83 10.54 -10.60
C SER A 621 -3.61 10.80 -9.11
N VAL A 622 -4.70 11.04 -8.40
CA VAL A 622 -4.71 11.34 -6.99
C VAL A 622 -5.56 10.34 -6.22
N ILE A 623 -5.12 10.03 -5.00
CA ILE A 623 -5.98 9.40 -4.01
C ILE A 623 -6.84 10.50 -3.41
N VAL A 624 -8.15 10.28 -3.39
CA VAL A 624 -9.12 11.23 -2.88
C VAL A 624 -9.95 10.65 -1.75
N THR A 625 -10.49 11.53 -0.90
CA THR A 625 -11.34 11.20 0.24
C THR A 625 -12.44 12.25 0.42
N SER A 626 -13.43 11.97 1.29
CA SER A 626 -14.52 12.89 1.58
C SER A 626 -14.03 14.07 2.44
N SER A 627 -14.40 15.31 2.10
CA SER A 627 -14.18 16.44 3.01
C SER A 627 -15.25 16.56 4.10
N VAL A 628 -16.38 15.87 3.95
CA VAL A 628 -17.54 15.91 4.86
C VAL A 628 -17.45 14.81 5.91
N HIS A 629 -17.11 13.59 5.50
CA HIS A 629 -17.15 12.40 6.37
C HIS A 629 -15.80 12.04 6.99
N GLN A 630 -14.72 12.69 6.55
CA GLN A 630 -13.39 12.51 7.12
C GLN A 630 -12.90 13.85 7.61
N ASP A 631 -12.58 13.97 8.90
CA ASP A 631 -11.99 15.17 9.48
C ASP A 631 -10.52 15.36 9.05
N SER A 632 -9.92 16.50 9.38
CA SER A 632 -8.53 16.80 9.01
C SER A 632 -7.55 15.70 9.47
N THR A 633 -7.75 15.18 10.69
CA THR A 633 -6.88 14.15 11.24
C THR A 633 -7.02 12.82 10.51
N SER A 634 -8.25 12.38 10.21
CA SER A 634 -8.51 11.14 9.48
C SER A 634 -7.98 11.22 8.05
N ARG A 635 -8.14 12.36 7.37
CA ARG A 635 -7.56 12.61 6.04
C ARG A 635 -6.03 12.51 6.07
N ARG A 636 -5.40 13.09 7.10
CA ARG A 636 -3.96 12.99 7.30
C ARG A 636 -3.51 11.56 7.52
N GLN A 637 -4.22 10.79 8.35
CA GLN A 637 -3.91 9.38 8.58
C GLN A 637 -3.99 8.57 7.29
N ILE A 638 -4.96 8.84 6.43
CA ILE A 638 -5.02 8.25 5.09
C ILE A 638 -3.79 8.64 4.27
N THR A 639 -3.40 9.92 4.24
CA THR A 639 -2.17 10.36 3.56
C THR A 639 -0.94 9.63 4.08
N GLU A 640 -0.74 9.62 5.40
CA GLU A 640 0.42 9.00 6.06
C GLU A 640 0.45 7.50 5.83
N LEU A 641 -0.69 6.83 5.87
CA LEU A 641 -0.80 5.40 5.59
C LEU A 641 -0.23 5.05 4.19
N PHE A 642 -0.65 5.78 3.15
CA PHE A 642 -0.14 5.54 1.78
C PHE A 642 1.32 5.96 1.61
N VAL A 643 1.72 7.09 2.21
CA VAL A 643 3.07 7.64 2.05
C VAL A 643 4.11 6.87 2.86
N HIS A 644 3.75 6.40 4.06
CA HIS A 644 4.59 5.56 4.90
C HIS A 644 4.61 4.11 4.40
N GLY A 645 3.47 3.58 3.94
CA GLY A 645 3.41 2.25 3.33
C GLY A 645 4.35 2.07 2.14
N GLN A 646 4.60 3.14 1.39
CA GLN A 646 5.58 3.11 0.29
C GLN A 646 7.02 2.91 0.79
N GLN A 647 7.38 3.32 2.00
CA GLN A 647 8.75 3.15 2.52
C GLN A 647 9.12 1.67 2.68
N TYR A 648 8.12 0.82 2.91
CA TYR A 648 8.30 -0.64 3.00
C TYR A 648 8.18 -1.34 1.64
N TYR A 649 7.29 -0.85 0.76
CA TYR A 649 6.83 -1.61 -0.41
C TYR A 649 6.91 -0.86 -1.75
N ALA A 650 7.60 0.28 -1.85
CA ALA A 650 7.87 0.96 -3.12
C ALA A 650 8.96 0.27 -3.97
N ILE A 651 9.54 -0.82 -3.47
CA ILE A 651 10.61 -1.56 -4.14
C ILE A 651 10.08 -2.19 -5.43
N LYS A 652 10.52 -1.70 -6.58
CA LYS A 652 10.22 -2.29 -7.90
C LYS A 652 11.06 -3.54 -8.14
N SER A 653 10.76 -4.61 -7.40
CA SER A 653 11.39 -5.92 -7.62
C SER A 653 10.35 -6.96 -8.00
N ASN A 654 10.71 -7.89 -8.88
CA ASN A 654 9.82 -8.95 -9.35
C ASN A 654 9.59 -10.05 -8.29
N ASP A 655 10.47 -10.14 -7.28
CA ASP A 655 10.48 -11.16 -6.22
C ASP A 655 9.94 -10.65 -4.86
N LYS A 656 9.55 -9.37 -4.77
CA LYS A 656 9.01 -8.74 -3.56
C LYS A 656 7.64 -8.16 -3.83
N PHE A 657 6.82 -8.08 -2.78
CA PHE A 657 5.56 -7.36 -2.88
C PHE A 657 5.88 -5.88 -3.13
N SER A 658 5.36 -5.36 -4.23
CA SER A 658 5.50 -3.96 -4.63
C SER A 658 4.12 -3.34 -4.74
N ILE A 659 3.89 -2.20 -4.08
CA ILE A 659 2.65 -1.43 -4.26
C ILE A 659 2.60 -0.83 -5.65
N PHE A 660 3.76 -0.48 -6.23
CA PHE A 660 3.87 0.06 -7.57
C PHE A 660 4.09 -1.06 -8.59
N PRO A 661 3.61 -0.88 -9.81
CA PRO A 661 3.71 -1.90 -10.85
C PRO A 661 5.17 -2.25 -11.19
N THR A 662 5.41 -3.55 -11.40
CA THR A 662 6.60 -4.07 -12.08
C THR A 662 6.33 -4.24 -13.58
N THR A 663 7.34 -4.66 -14.35
CA THR A 663 7.19 -4.90 -15.80
C THR A 663 6.07 -5.91 -16.06
N ASN A 664 4.97 -5.47 -16.66
CA ASN A 664 3.77 -6.25 -16.97
C ASN A 664 2.92 -6.69 -15.75
N ASP A 665 2.71 -5.81 -14.77
CA ASP A 665 1.72 -6.02 -13.69
C ASP A 665 0.32 -5.46 -14.09
N PRO A 666 -0.60 -6.27 -14.67
CA PRO A 666 -1.95 -5.82 -15.01
C PRO A 666 -2.82 -5.58 -13.77
N SER A 667 -2.40 -6.08 -12.60
CA SER A 667 -3.15 -5.98 -11.34
C SER A 667 -2.89 -4.68 -10.59
N SER A 668 -1.93 -3.88 -11.04
CA SER A 668 -1.58 -2.62 -10.40
C SER A 668 -2.77 -1.68 -10.25
N ILE A 669 -2.93 -1.16 -9.02
CA ILE A 669 -3.88 -0.09 -8.71
C ILE A 669 -3.40 1.22 -9.35
N PHE A 670 -2.09 1.47 -9.22
CA PHE A 670 -1.38 2.67 -9.66
C PHE A 670 -0.94 2.58 -11.13
N ASN A 671 -0.62 3.73 -11.73
CA ASN A 671 -0.09 3.82 -13.09
C ASN A 671 1.22 3.04 -13.22
N LYS A 672 1.43 2.38 -14.38
CA LYS A 672 2.65 1.62 -14.73
C LYS A 672 3.96 2.38 -14.50
N LYS A 673 3.93 3.72 -14.57
CA LYS A 673 5.11 4.59 -14.43
C LYS A 673 5.31 5.16 -13.02
N THR A 674 4.36 4.94 -12.11
CA THR A 674 4.42 5.48 -10.74
C THR A 674 5.65 4.93 -10.00
N ILE A 675 6.43 5.82 -9.39
CA ILE A 675 7.62 5.52 -8.59
C ILE A 675 7.44 5.85 -7.12
N SER A 676 6.56 6.81 -6.81
CA SER A 676 6.26 7.24 -5.45
C SER A 676 4.90 7.90 -5.36
N LEU A 677 4.42 8.07 -4.14
CA LEU A 677 3.28 8.90 -3.80
C LEU A 677 3.78 10.15 -3.08
N LYS A 678 3.41 11.31 -3.61
CA LYS A 678 3.62 12.60 -2.96
C LYS A 678 2.46 12.88 -2.01
N ALA A 679 2.77 13.14 -0.75
CA ALA A 679 1.79 13.58 0.23
C ALA A 679 1.14 14.90 -0.22
N ILE A 680 -0.18 14.98 -0.11
CA ILE A 680 -0.91 16.24 -0.16
C ILE A 680 -1.45 16.42 1.25
N LEU A 681 -0.74 17.20 2.06
CA LEU A 681 -1.20 17.51 3.41
C LEU A 681 -2.34 18.52 3.28
N PRO A 682 -3.55 18.19 3.77
CA PRO A 682 -4.63 19.16 3.88
C PRO A 682 -4.29 20.08 5.06
N GLU A 683 -3.31 20.96 4.89
CA GLU A 683 -3.16 22.11 5.79
C GLU A 683 -4.42 22.96 5.62
N GLU A 684 -5.22 23.04 6.70
CA GLU A 684 -6.33 23.94 7.04
C GLU A 684 -6.85 24.96 6.00
N GLU A 685 -7.03 24.59 4.74
CA GLU A 685 -7.57 25.49 3.73
C GLU A 685 -9.09 25.30 3.66
N ASN A 686 -9.80 26.22 4.32
CA ASN A 686 -11.27 26.36 4.30
C ASN A 686 -11.85 26.71 2.91
N GLU A 687 -11.01 26.77 1.87
CA GLU A 687 -11.41 27.12 0.50
C GLU A 687 -11.00 26.03 -0.53
N PRO A 688 -11.94 25.15 -0.92
CA PRO A 688 -11.69 24.08 -1.89
C PRO A 688 -11.10 24.57 -3.22
N ASN A 689 -11.44 25.79 -3.64
CA ASN A 689 -10.94 26.38 -4.88
C ASN A 689 -9.45 26.74 -4.82
N GLN A 690 -8.98 27.26 -3.68
CA GLN A 690 -7.56 27.59 -3.49
C GLN A 690 -6.73 26.31 -3.36
N PHE A 691 -7.24 25.36 -2.58
CA PHE A 691 -6.59 24.06 -2.38
C PHE A 691 -6.46 23.28 -3.69
N GLY A 692 -7.55 23.18 -4.48
CA GLY A 692 -7.52 22.53 -5.79
C GLY A 692 -6.54 23.19 -6.76
N ALA A 693 -6.53 24.52 -6.83
CA ALA A 693 -5.60 25.26 -7.68
C ALA A 693 -4.12 25.06 -7.28
N LYS A 694 -3.83 24.96 -5.97
CA LYS A 694 -2.49 24.67 -5.43
C LYS A 694 -2.03 23.25 -5.77
N VAL A 695 -2.94 22.28 -5.69
CA VAL A 695 -2.64 20.85 -5.94
C VAL A 695 -2.48 20.55 -7.43
N TYR A 696 -3.43 21.02 -8.26
CA TYR A 696 -3.51 20.64 -9.67
C TYR A 696 -2.88 21.65 -10.63
N GLY A 697 -2.51 22.83 -10.13
CA GLY A 697 -2.12 23.98 -10.93
C GLY A 697 -3.32 24.86 -11.29
N VAL A 698 -3.14 26.18 -11.15
CA VAL A 698 -4.21 27.19 -11.30
C VAL A 698 -4.93 27.08 -12.64
N ARG A 699 -4.18 26.96 -13.74
CA ARG A 699 -4.76 26.87 -15.10
C ARG A 699 -5.57 25.59 -15.27
N THR A 700 -4.99 24.45 -14.92
CA THR A 700 -5.62 23.12 -15.04
C THR A 700 -6.88 23.01 -14.20
N TYR A 701 -6.83 23.49 -12.96
CA TYR A 701 -7.98 23.52 -12.07
C TYR A 701 -9.14 24.32 -12.67
N ARG A 702 -8.89 25.56 -13.11
CA ARG A 702 -9.93 26.43 -13.70
C ARG A 702 -10.53 25.85 -14.97
N VAL A 703 -9.71 25.25 -15.84
CA VAL A 703 -10.19 24.62 -17.08
C VAL A 703 -11.16 23.48 -16.76
N TYR A 704 -10.75 22.51 -15.94
CA TYR A 704 -11.60 21.36 -15.63
C TYR A 704 -12.78 21.72 -14.73
N GLN A 705 -12.66 22.73 -13.86
CA GLN A 705 -13.79 23.25 -13.08
C GLN A 705 -14.86 23.84 -14.00
N LYS A 706 -14.49 24.69 -14.97
CA LYS A 706 -15.45 25.25 -15.92
C LYS A 706 -16.10 24.18 -16.80
N LEU A 707 -15.32 23.22 -17.30
CA LEU A 707 -15.84 22.06 -18.03
C LEU A 707 -16.85 21.26 -17.19
N SER A 708 -16.56 21.07 -15.90
CA SER A 708 -17.45 20.39 -14.96
C SER A 708 -18.79 21.12 -14.81
N ILE A 709 -18.76 22.45 -14.62
CA ILE A 709 -19.96 23.31 -14.57
C ILE A 709 -20.77 23.22 -15.86
N CYS A 710 -20.09 23.29 -17.01
CA CYS A 710 -20.71 23.17 -18.33
C CYS A 710 -21.40 21.81 -18.55
N SER A 711 -20.82 20.73 -18.05
CA SER A 711 -21.41 19.38 -18.15
C SER A 711 -22.63 19.18 -17.23
N ALA A 712 -22.74 19.97 -16.15
CA ALA A 712 -23.83 19.88 -15.18
C ALA A 712 -25.06 20.72 -15.56
N ALA A 713 -24.86 21.83 -16.28
CA ALA A 713 -25.92 22.74 -16.72
C ALA A 713 -27.12 22.06 -17.42
N PRO A 714 -26.94 21.13 -18.39
CA PRO A 714 -28.08 20.47 -19.03
C PRO A 714 -28.78 19.44 -18.11
N LYS A 715 -28.07 18.83 -17.15
CA LYS A 715 -28.66 17.86 -16.20
C LYS A 715 -29.55 18.53 -15.17
N HIS A 716 -29.19 19.73 -14.71
CA HIS A 716 -30.04 20.52 -13.82
C HIS A 716 -31.32 20.99 -14.53
N GLN A 717 -31.23 21.43 -15.78
CA GLN A 717 -32.43 21.79 -16.56
C GLN A 717 -33.36 20.59 -16.76
N LEU A 718 -32.82 19.40 -17.05
CA LEU A 718 -33.62 18.18 -17.20
C LEU A 718 -34.28 17.75 -15.87
N CYS A 719 -33.55 17.82 -14.75
CA CYS A 719 -34.10 17.52 -13.43
C CYS A 719 -35.20 18.52 -13.03
N ILE A 720 -35.02 19.82 -13.30
CA ILE A 720 -36.03 20.86 -13.03
C ILE A 720 -37.26 20.66 -13.92
N LEU A 721 -37.08 20.36 -15.21
CA LEU A 721 -38.17 20.03 -16.13
C LEU A 721 -38.93 18.78 -15.69
N LEU A 722 -38.24 17.73 -15.23
CA LEU A 722 -38.86 16.54 -14.68
C LEU A 722 -39.61 16.83 -13.38
N PHE A 723 -39.05 17.66 -12.49
CA PHE A 723 -39.72 18.07 -11.26
C PHE A 723 -40.97 18.90 -11.54
N LEU A 724 -40.89 19.86 -12.47
CA LEU A 724 -42.02 20.66 -12.92
C LEU A 724 -43.08 19.82 -13.63
N CYS A 725 -42.68 18.84 -14.47
CA CYS A 725 -43.60 17.88 -15.09
C CYS A 725 -44.31 17.02 -14.03
N MET A 726 -43.58 16.50 -13.04
CA MET A 726 -44.18 15.72 -11.94
C MET A 726 -45.13 16.57 -11.09
N HIS A 727 -44.78 17.84 -10.85
CA HIS A 727 -45.64 18.78 -10.13
C HIS A 727 -46.89 19.16 -10.94
N TYR A 728 -46.75 19.33 -12.26
CA TYR A 728 -47.84 19.60 -13.19
C TYR A 728 -48.79 18.40 -13.31
N LEU A 729 -48.26 17.18 -13.45
CA LEU A 729 -49.05 15.94 -13.48
C LEU A 729 -49.81 15.70 -12.16
N SER A 730 -49.20 16.07 -11.03
CA SER A 730 -49.87 16.01 -9.72
C SER A 730 -51.01 17.03 -9.60
N ASN A 731 -50.84 18.23 -10.17
CA ASN A 731 -51.88 19.26 -10.19
C ASN A 731 -52.99 18.98 -11.22
N VAL A 732 -52.69 18.34 -12.36
CA VAL A 732 -53.68 17.91 -13.35
C VAL A 732 -54.58 16.79 -12.78
N LYS A 733 -54.04 15.89 -11.95
CA LYS A 733 -54.84 14.92 -11.19
C LYS A 733 -55.82 15.58 -10.21
N LEU A 734 -55.43 16.69 -9.60
CA LEU A 734 -56.30 17.49 -8.72
C LEU A 734 -57.37 18.27 -9.50
N PHE A 735 -57.06 18.73 -10.72
CA PHE A 735 -58.02 19.45 -11.57
C PHE A 735 -59.13 18.53 -12.11
N PHE A 736 -58.81 17.28 -12.47
CA PHE A 736 -59.79 16.27 -12.91
C PHE A 736 -60.62 15.63 -11.77
N GLN A 737 -60.33 15.94 -10.50
CA GLN A 737 -61.17 15.56 -9.37
C GLN A 737 -62.18 16.64 -8.98
N HIS A 738 -62.11 17.84 -9.57
CA HIS A 738 -62.97 18.98 -9.26
C HIS A 738 -63.83 19.49 -10.44
N THR A 739 -63.78 18.80 -11.58
CA THR A 739 -64.74 18.90 -12.70
C THR A 739 -65.47 17.59 -12.83
#